data_AF-A0A357B6U6-F1
#
_entry.id   AF-A0A357B6U6-F1
#
_cell.length_a   1.000
_cell.length_b   1.000
_cell.length_c   1.000
_cell.angle_alpha   90.00
_cell.angle_beta   90.00
_cell.angle_gamma   90.00
#
_symmetry.space_group_name_H-M   'P 1'
#
loop_
_entity.id
_entity.type
_entity.pdbx_description
1 polymer ?
#
loop_
_entity_poly.entity_id
_entity_poly.type
_entity_poly.pdbx_seq_one_letter_code
_entity_poly.pdbx_strand_id
1 'polypeptide(L)'
;MSYRFGIFGSFGGKSGIKLVEKILAQIQSKEIEAEIPFILSSRAIDEEGNAGRLHELVTPETDIIIHSARRSRPWLFKKDRARWRELYHREVMTLISGYTFDSILLIGYMFFVSDELCRRYNLLNLHPAPPGGPKGSWQEVVWQLIAENAQQAGAQIHLATPEWDAGPTLSYFTIPIYQDEFAPLWEDMHRKLRKHSFAEIKQAEYTTNPLACKIREAEVKLELPLLLETLRCLANGAFKIDRQGKTARITAFGKERTIGYPLTDLVDLRSNDLRSNDRAAGKEEKTIIGSVKQLVITQAPAEERAGEGNFLFTDNYSIFDWGAMPDQLPEKGNVLALMSAYNFELLERAGIATHYRGLVIEDKIVNYDQARNMLSQHTTERAAQSLGMAITVVSKPPLVWTGTEYDYHRYLAAAGANYLIPLEIVYRFSVPVGASLRMRYDPRELGLNYSGWPNESVALPQPRVELFTKLEGIDRFVDRAEALRISGLGESALARMEEITLAAGKLLAAQAEAQGLTIADGKLEFASCNGRLIVCDLLGTPDENRFHFKGGTEPWNDAPVSKELLRQHYVQHDPLWVEEVKRAKNAWGNRPEERHRALEWQQRCSRAPAPLPSRLRALYAEVYRAVANRYLDRQWFSARSLTELLAAIGGTEPSNKEEESL
;
A
#
# COMPACT_ATOMS: atom_id res chain seq x y z
N MET A 1 27.80 -16.37 12.88
CA MET A 1 27.77 -15.92 14.29
C MET A 1 26.55 -15.04 14.43
N SER A 2 25.74 -15.23 15.47
CA SER A 2 24.57 -14.38 15.75
C SER A 2 25.02 -12.95 16.04
N TYR A 3 24.29 -11.95 15.55
CA TYR A 3 24.61 -10.54 15.75
C TYR A 3 24.30 -10.11 17.19
N ARG A 4 25.23 -9.42 17.84
CA ARG A 4 25.11 -9.07 19.27
C ARG A 4 25.08 -7.58 19.45
N PHE A 5 24.07 -7.04 20.13
CA PHE A 5 24.02 -5.60 20.40
C PHE A 5 23.55 -5.28 21.81
N GLY A 6 24.23 -4.33 22.45
CA GLY A 6 23.80 -3.78 23.73
C GLY A 6 22.74 -2.69 23.56
N ILE A 7 21.96 -2.40 24.60
CA ILE A 7 21.00 -1.28 24.59
C ILE A 7 21.35 -0.29 25.68
N PHE A 8 21.44 1.00 25.34
CA PHE A 8 21.61 2.10 26.29
C PHE A 8 20.34 2.96 26.33
N GLY A 9 19.81 3.22 27.52
CA GLY A 9 18.65 4.11 27.65
C GLY A 9 18.50 4.74 29.02
N SER A 10 17.72 5.81 29.12
CA SER A 10 17.33 6.39 30.42
C SER A 10 16.07 5.75 31.00
N PHE A 11 15.25 5.13 30.15
CA PHE A 11 13.99 4.46 30.48
C PHE A 11 13.05 5.27 31.40
N GLY A 12 13.12 6.60 31.32
CA GLY A 12 12.28 7.48 32.11
C GLY A 12 10.83 7.47 31.66
N GLY A 13 10.60 7.54 30.35
CA GLY A 13 9.27 7.45 29.74
C GLY A 13 8.88 6.04 29.32
N LYS A 14 7.58 5.84 29.07
CA LYS A 14 7.04 4.54 28.62
C LYS A 14 7.54 4.12 27.23
N SER A 15 7.89 5.07 26.36
CA SER A 15 8.26 4.79 24.97
C SER A 15 9.54 3.97 24.83
N GLY A 16 10.57 4.24 25.64
CA GLY A 16 11.83 3.49 25.57
C GLY A 16 11.67 2.04 26.02
N ILE A 17 10.87 1.80 27.06
CA ILE A 17 10.56 0.43 27.53
C ILE A 17 9.75 -0.34 26.51
N LYS A 18 8.71 0.27 25.92
CA LYS A 18 7.94 -0.35 24.84
C LYS A 18 8.81 -0.73 23.65
N LEU A 19 9.82 0.09 23.33
CA LEU A 19 10.74 -0.20 22.24
C LEU A 19 11.60 -1.44 22.54
N VAL A 20 12.12 -1.56 23.76
CA VAL A 20 12.86 -2.74 24.22
C VAL A 20 11.99 -3.99 24.18
N GLU A 21 10.76 -3.92 24.70
CA GLU A 21 9.77 -5.00 24.68
C GLU A 21 9.52 -5.51 23.25
N LYS A 22 9.33 -4.61 22.28
CA LYS A 22 9.15 -4.95 20.86
C LYS A 22 10.36 -5.62 20.24
N ILE A 23 11.57 -5.13 20.55
CA ILE A 23 12.82 -5.74 20.05
C ILE A 23 12.98 -7.15 20.60
N LEU A 24 12.79 -7.33 21.91
CA LEU A 24 12.88 -8.64 22.57
C LEU A 24 11.87 -9.64 21.97
N ALA A 25 10.63 -9.21 21.72
CA ALA A 25 9.62 -10.06 21.10
C ALA A 25 10.02 -10.53 19.69
N GLN A 26 10.69 -9.68 18.89
CA GLN A 26 11.18 -10.04 17.55
C GLN A 26 12.36 -11.02 17.60
N ILE A 27 13.23 -10.89 18.60
CA ILE A 27 14.33 -11.84 18.83
C ILE A 27 13.77 -13.19 19.30
N GLN A 28 12.84 -13.18 20.26
CA GLN A 28 12.21 -14.41 20.80
C GLN A 28 11.44 -15.20 19.74
N SER A 29 10.76 -14.50 18.82
CA SER A 29 10.07 -15.10 17.67
C SER A 29 11.01 -15.55 16.55
N LYS A 30 12.34 -15.35 16.70
CA LYS A 30 13.38 -15.62 15.69
C LYS A 30 13.22 -14.86 14.38
N GLU A 31 12.44 -13.78 14.38
CA GLU A 31 12.31 -12.84 13.26
C GLU A 31 13.57 -11.99 13.08
N ILE A 32 14.32 -11.77 14.17
CA ILE A 32 15.64 -11.14 14.17
C ILE A 32 16.62 -12.09 14.87
N GLU A 33 17.57 -12.64 14.12
CA GLU A 33 18.60 -13.55 14.64
C GLU A 33 19.73 -12.75 15.32
N ALA A 34 19.43 -12.26 16.53
CA ALA A 34 20.36 -11.46 17.32
C ALA A 34 20.28 -11.77 18.83
N GLU A 35 21.29 -11.36 19.60
CA GLU A 35 21.35 -11.49 21.05
C GLU A 35 21.58 -10.12 21.70
N ILE A 36 20.99 -9.91 22.88
CA ILE A 36 21.19 -8.69 23.69
C ILE A 36 21.96 -9.10 24.97
N PRO A 37 23.30 -8.96 25.00
CA PRO A 37 24.08 -9.38 26.16
C PRO A 37 23.86 -8.49 27.39
N PHE A 38 23.54 -7.21 27.18
CA PHE A 38 23.25 -6.28 28.27
C PHE A 38 22.30 -5.17 27.86
N ILE A 39 21.58 -4.63 28.85
CA ILE A 39 20.83 -3.37 28.77
C ILE A 39 21.33 -2.46 29.89
N LEU A 40 21.86 -1.29 29.52
CA LEU A 40 22.30 -0.27 30.47
C LEU A 40 21.24 0.82 30.64
N SER A 41 20.81 0.99 31.89
CA SER A 41 19.98 2.12 32.31
C SER A 41 20.85 3.23 32.89
N SER A 42 20.76 4.44 32.32
CA SER A 42 21.37 5.65 32.88
C SER A 42 20.56 6.26 34.04
N ARG A 43 19.54 5.54 34.51
CA ARG A 43 18.63 5.92 35.58
C ARG A 43 18.50 4.78 36.60
N ALA A 44 18.52 5.10 37.88
CA ALA A 44 18.38 4.09 38.94
C ALA A 44 16.92 3.59 39.05
N ILE A 45 16.72 2.40 39.63
CA ILE A 45 15.39 1.77 39.78
C ILE A 45 14.47 2.60 40.68
N ASP A 46 15.04 3.23 41.71
CA ASP A 46 14.36 4.10 42.67
C ASP A 46 14.22 5.55 42.19
N GLU A 47 14.69 5.87 40.98
CA GLU A 47 14.43 7.16 40.34
C GLU A 47 13.14 7.07 39.51
N GLU A 48 12.26 8.08 39.65
CA GLU A 48 10.94 8.14 38.97
C GLU A 48 11.03 7.76 37.49
N GLY A 49 10.45 6.64 37.06
CA GLY A 49 10.57 6.18 35.68
C GLY A 49 10.16 4.73 35.52
N ASN A 50 10.59 4.10 34.44
CA ASN A 50 10.22 2.74 34.10
C ASN A 50 11.42 1.78 34.08
N ALA A 51 12.60 2.19 34.57
CA ALA A 51 13.82 1.37 34.57
C ALA A 51 13.65 0.05 35.35
N GLY A 52 12.87 0.04 36.43
CA GLY A 52 12.55 -1.18 37.19
C GLY A 52 11.82 -2.25 36.37
N ARG A 53 11.06 -1.86 35.35
CA ARG A 53 10.33 -2.79 34.46
C ARG A 53 11.27 -3.62 33.58
N LEU A 54 12.55 -3.25 33.44
CA LEU A 54 13.50 -4.05 32.69
C LEU A 54 13.62 -5.46 33.28
N HIS A 55 13.56 -5.61 34.61
CA HIS A 55 13.61 -6.91 35.28
C HIS A 55 12.43 -7.83 34.94
N GLU A 56 11.31 -7.27 34.50
CA GLU A 56 10.12 -8.02 34.08
C GLU A 56 10.21 -8.46 32.61
N LEU A 57 11.05 -7.80 31.81
CA LEU A 57 11.07 -7.94 30.35
C LEU A 57 12.22 -8.80 29.82
N VAL A 58 13.39 -8.70 30.44
CA VAL A 58 14.60 -9.36 29.93
C VAL A 58 14.68 -10.83 30.34
N THR A 59 15.32 -11.65 29.52
CA THR A 59 15.57 -13.06 29.85
C THR A 59 16.79 -13.17 30.78
N PRO A 60 16.99 -14.31 31.47
CA PRO A 60 18.16 -14.51 32.35
C PRO A 60 19.52 -14.35 31.68
N GLU A 61 19.58 -14.41 30.35
CA GLU A 61 20.78 -14.29 29.53
C GLU A 61 21.17 -12.82 29.23
N THR A 62 20.30 -11.85 29.54
CA THR A 62 20.53 -10.42 29.34
C THR A 62 20.77 -9.72 30.68
N ASP A 63 21.97 -9.18 30.88
CA ASP A 63 22.29 -8.44 32.10
C ASP A 63 21.69 -7.03 32.10
N ILE A 64 21.14 -6.60 33.24
CA ILE A 64 20.70 -5.22 33.46
C ILE A 64 21.79 -4.47 34.22
N ILE A 65 22.38 -3.47 33.58
CA ILE A 65 23.42 -2.62 34.16
C ILE A 65 22.78 -1.29 34.57
N ILE A 66 22.74 -1.00 35.86
CA ILE A 66 22.25 0.29 36.38
C ILE A 66 23.42 1.21 36.68
N HIS A 67 23.52 2.33 35.96
CA HIS A 67 24.56 3.33 36.20
C HIS A 67 23.98 4.75 36.10
N SER A 68 23.43 5.25 37.22
CA SER A 68 22.69 6.53 37.23
C SER A 68 23.57 7.74 36.88
N ALA A 69 23.22 8.41 35.78
CA ALA A 69 23.83 9.67 35.37
C ALA A 69 23.58 10.79 36.39
N ARG A 70 22.43 10.77 37.06
CA ARG A 70 22.09 11.77 38.10
C ARG A 70 22.97 11.64 39.34
N ARG A 71 23.31 10.40 39.71
CA ARG A 71 24.12 10.09 40.91
C ARG A 71 25.62 10.16 40.63
N SER A 72 26.05 9.95 39.38
CA SER A 72 27.47 10.05 39.03
C SER A 72 27.91 11.51 39.09
N ARG A 73 28.74 11.86 40.08
CA ARG A 73 29.43 13.16 40.21
C ARG A 73 28.52 14.37 39.93
N PRO A 74 27.41 14.57 40.65
CA PRO A 74 26.43 15.63 40.36
C PRO A 74 27.03 17.05 40.44
N TRP A 75 28.05 17.25 41.29
CA TRP A 75 28.78 18.52 41.35
C TRP A 75 29.52 18.82 40.04
N LEU A 76 30.13 17.80 39.43
CA LEU A 76 30.90 17.96 38.20
C LEU A 76 29.98 18.16 37.00
N PHE A 77 28.82 17.49 36.96
CA PHE A 77 27.82 17.73 35.93
C PHE A 77 27.40 19.20 35.82
N LYS A 78 27.27 19.89 36.97
CA LYS A 78 26.93 21.32 37.02
C LYS A 78 28.12 22.23 36.68
N LYS A 79 29.34 21.85 37.04
CA LYS A 79 30.55 22.67 36.89
C LYS A 79 31.19 22.54 35.50
N ASP A 80 31.32 21.31 35.00
CA ASP A 80 32.01 20.96 33.76
C ASP A 80 31.35 19.71 33.15
N ARG A 81 30.33 19.96 32.33
CA ARG A 81 29.52 18.91 31.70
C ARG A 81 30.31 18.06 30.71
N ALA A 82 31.32 18.65 30.05
CA ALA A 82 32.16 17.94 29.08
C ALA A 82 33.04 16.92 29.79
N ARG A 83 33.75 17.34 30.85
CA ARG A 83 34.59 16.44 31.64
C ARG A 83 33.78 15.40 32.41
N TRP A 84 32.61 15.78 32.91
CA TRP A 84 31.67 14.81 33.50
C TRP A 84 31.32 13.70 32.51
N ARG A 85 30.96 14.06 31.28
CA ARG A 85 30.55 13.12 30.22
C ARG A 85 31.67 12.17 29.83
N GLU A 86 32.92 12.63 29.79
CA GLU A 86 34.09 11.76 29.55
C GLU A 86 34.27 10.73 30.67
N LEU A 87 34.25 11.17 31.93
CA LEU A 87 34.43 10.30 33.08
C LEU A 87 33.29 9.29 33.22
N TYR A 88 32.05 9.73 33.06
CA TYR A 88 30.86 8.87 33.10
C TYR A 88 30.94 7.77 32.04
N HIS A 89 31.27 8.12 30.79
CA HIS A 89 31.38 7.11 29.74
C HIS A 89 32.57 6.17 29.92
N ARG A 90 33.69 6.59 30.54
CA ARG A 90 34.77 5.66 30.91
C ARG A 90 34.34 4.61 31.95
N GLU A 91 33.49 5.00 32.89
CA GLU A 91 32.88 4.06 33.83
C GLU A 91 31.96 3.08 33.09
N VAL A 92 31.08 3.61 32.21
CA VAL A 92 30.24 2.78 31.34
C VAL A 92 31.06 1.80 30.51
N MET A 93 32.17 2.25 29.91
CA MET A 93 33.06 1.38 29.12
C MET A 93 33.71 0.29 29.95
N THR A 94 34.08 0.60 31.20
CA THR A 94 34.58 -0.40 32.15
C THR A 94 33.50 -1.45 32.45
N LEU A 95 32.26 -1.01 32.69
CA LEU A 95 31.14 -1.91 33.01
C LEU A 95 30.79 -2.86 31.87
N ILE A 96 30.88 -2.41 30.61
CA ILE A 96 30.55 -3.23 29.44
C ILE A 96 31.75 -4.00 28.87
N SER A 97 32.96 -3.85 29.42
CA SER A 97 34.21 -4.39 28.84
C SER A 97 34.27 -5.92 28.79
N GLY A 98 33.51 -6.61 29.63
CA GLY A 98 33.43 -8.07 29.66
C GLY A 98 32.50 -8.68 28.62
N TYR A 99 31.69 -7.87 27.92
CA TYR A 99 30.71 -8.36 26.96
C TYR A 99 31.27 -8.35 25.54
N THR A 100 30.86 -9.34 24.73
CA THR A 100 31.15 -9.38 23.28
C THR A 100 29.93 -8.90 22.51
N PHE A 101 30.08 -7.83 21.72
CA PHE A 101 29.00 -7.25 20.93
C PHE A 101 29.52 -6.48 19.71
N ASP A 102 28.67 -6.34 18.69
CA ASP A 102 28.95 -5.69 17.41
C ASP A 102 28.55 -4.20 17.41
N SER A 103 27.49 -3.85 18.16
CA SER A 103 26.98 -2.47 18.26
C SER A 103 26.25 -2.18 19.58
N ILE A 104 25.92 -0.92 19.80
CA ILE A 104 25.09 -0.46 20.92
C ILE A 104 23.95 0.39 20.34
N LEU A 105 22.71 0.05 20.67
CA LEU A 105 21.53 0.80 20.30
C LEU A 105 21.18 1.83 21.37
N LEU A 106 21.06 3.10 20.98
CA LEU A 106 20.66 4.19 21.87
C LEU A 106 19.13 4.36 21.85
N ILE A 107 18.47 4.07 22.97
CA ILE A 107 17.03 4.23 23.16
C ILE A 107 16.77 5.28 24.24
N GLY A 108 16.56 6.53 23.81
CA GLY A 108 16.25 7.62 24.74
C GLY A 108 17.34 7.79 25.81
N TYR A 109 18.61 7.76 25.41
CA TYR A 109 19.76 7.92 26.31
C TYR A 109 19.92 9.36 26.85
N MET A 110 19.14 10.32 26.32
CA MET A 110 18.87 11.68 26.84
C MET A 110 20.06 12.64 27.06
N PHE A 111 21.29 12.24 26.80
CA PHE A 111 22.45 13.13 26.84
C PHE A 111 23.52 12.75 25.81
N PHE A 112 24.36 13.74 25.48
CA PHE A 112 25.44 13.58 24.50
C PHE A 112 26.43 12.48 24.91
N VAL A 113 26.87 11.72 23.92
CA VAL A 113 27.87 10.67 24.10
C VAL A 113 29.29 11.26 24.02
N SER A 114 30.26 10.70 24.75
CA SER A 114 31.65 11.16 24.69
C SER A 114 32.32 10.76 23.37
N ASP A 115 33.28 11.55 22.91
CA ASP A 115 34.09 11.25 21.72
C ASP A 115 34.78 9.88 21.82
N GLU A 116 35.28 9.53 23.01
CA GLU A 116 35.91 8.24 23.28
C GLU A 116 34.96 7.05 23.06
N LEU A 117 33.72 7.15 23.57
CA LEU A 117 32.72 6.09 23.42
C LEU A 117 32.25 5.97 21.96
N CYS A 118 32.01 7.11 21.30
CA CYS A 118 31.67 7.13 19.87
C CYS A 118 32.76 6.47 19.04
N ARG A 119 34.05 6.72 19.30
CA ARG A 119 35.16 6.09 18.56
C ARG A 119 35.34 4.61 18.85
N ARG A 120 35.01 4.16 20.06
CA ARG A 120 35.26 2.78 20.48
C ARG A 120 34.20 1.80 19.99
N TYR A 121 32.93 2.19 19.95
CA TYR A 121 31.80 1.31 19.63
C TYR A 121 30.90 1.85 18.53
N ASN A 122 30.23 0.96 17.80
CA ASN A 122 29.21 1.34 16.81
C ASN A 122 27.93 1.71 17.55
N LEU A 123 27.68 3.00 17.74
CA LEU A 123 26.50 3.48 18.45
C LEU A 123 25.39 3.80 17.45
N LEU A 124 24.35 2.97 17.41
CA LEU A 124 23.19 3.17 16.54
C LEU A 124 22.21 4.13 17.21
N ASN A 125 21.85 5.21 16.52
CA ASN A 125 20.90 6.19 17.01
C ASN A 125 19.76 6.41 16.01
N LEU A 126 18.53 6.44 16.51
CA LEU A 126 17.35 6.88 15.75
C LEU A 126 17.24 8.40 15.83
N HIS A 127 17.22 9.06 14.67
CA HIS A 127 17.07 10.50 14.55
C HIS A 127 15.82 10.83 13.73
N PRO A 128 14.90 11.69 14.22
CA PRO A 128 13.62 12.01 13.57
C PRO A 128 13.78 13.00 12.42
N ALA A 129 14.79 12.81 11.57
CA ALA A 129 14.95 13.53 10.31
C ALA A 129 15.64 12.60 9.30
N PRO A 130 15.32 12.69 7.99
CA PRO A 130 16.05 11.95 6.96
C PRO A 130 17.50 12.46 6.84
N PRO A 131 18.37 11.74 6.11
CA PRO A 131 19.76 12.16 5.87
C PRO A 131 19.82 13.56 5.26
N GLY A 132 20.64 14.43 5.86
CA GLY A 132 20.73 15.84 5.47
C GLY A 132 19.60 16.74 6.01
N GLY A 133 18.65 16.20 6.78
CA GLY A 133 17.57 16.96 7.40
C GLY A 133 17.96 17.73 8.67
N PRO A 134 16.99 18.42 9.30
CA PRO A 134 17.16 19.15 10.54
C PRO A 134 17.79 18.34 11.69
N LYS A 135 18.49 19.03 12.59
CA LYS A 135 19.12 18.43 13.78
C LYS A 135 18.40 18.87 15.05
N GLY A 136 18.51 18.07 16.09
CA GLY A 136 17.91 18.36 17.40
C GLY A 136 16.79 17.38 17.78
N SER A 137 16.03 17.76 18.81
CA SER A 137 14.87 16.99 19.27
C SER A 137 13.79 16.89 18.20
N TRP A 138 12.91 15.89 18.30
CA TRP A 138 11.80 15.74 17.35
C TRP A 138 10.93 17.00 17.26
N GLN A 139 10.73 17.73 18.37
CA GLN A 139 9.99 18.99 18.34
C GLN A 139 10.71 20.06 17.52
N GLU A 140 12.02 20.20 17.71
CA GLU A 140 12.83 21.17 16.98
C GLU A 140 12.85 20.83 15.48
N VAL A 141 13.01 19.56 15.13
CA VAL A 141 12.97 19.08 13.75
C VAL A 141 11.63 19.41 13.11
N VAL A 142 10.51 19.00 13.70
CA VAL A 142 9.18 19.25 13.13
C VAL A 142 8.92 20.74 12.93
N TRP A 143 9.26 21.58 13.91
CA TRP A 143 9.11 23.03 13.75
C TRP A 143 10.04 23.62 12.69
N GLN A 144 11.24 23.06 12.49
CA GLN A 144 12.13 23.48 11.42
C GLN A 144 11.58 23.09 10.04
N LEU A 145 11.03 21.87 9.90
CA LEU A 145 10.34 21.43 8.68
C LEU A 145 9.18 22.36 8.32
N ILE A 146 8.39 22.80 9.31
CA ILE A 146 7.30 23.75 9.09
C ILE A 146 7.84 25.13 8.68
N ALA A 147 8.90 25.61 9.33
CA ALA A 147 9.52 26.90 9.00
C ALA A 147 10.05 26.93 7.55
N GLU A 148 10.60 25.82 7.08
CA GLU A 148 11.22 25.68 5.76
C GLU A 148 10.21 25.34 4.64
N ASN A 149 8.92 25.19 4.97
CA ASN A 149 7.91 24.63 4.05
C ASN A 149 8.38 23.32 3.40
N ALA A 150 9.00 22.47 4.23
CA ALA A 150 9.60 21.23 3.77
C ALA A 150 8.55 20.34 3.10
N GLN A 151 8.92 19.75 1.97
CA GLN A 151 8.04 18.86 1.21
C GLN A 151 7.99 17.44 1.80
N GLN A 152 9.03 17.07 2.56
CA GLN A 152 9.20 15.73 3.12
C GLN A 152 9.65 15.80 4.58
N ALA A 153 9.17 14.85 5.38
CA ALA A 153 9.72 14.50 6.69
C ALA A 153 10.27 13.07 6.64
N GLY A 154 10.78 12.56 7.76
CA GLY A 154 11.32 11.21 7.81
C GLY A 154 12.16 10.94 9.04
N ALA A 155 12.70 9.74 9.15
CA ALA A 155 13.66 9.39 10.20
C ALA A 155 14.78 8.53 9.64
N GLN A 156 15.88 8.46 10.38
CA GLN A 156 17.07 7.68 10.01
C GLN A 156 17.66 6.94 11.20
N ILE A 157 18.26 5.77 10.93
CA ILE A 157 19.19 5.11 11.84
C ILE A 157 20.61 5.44 11.38
N HIS A 158 21.40 6.07 12.23
CA HIS A 158 22.76 6.48 11.91
C HIS A 158 23.74 6.13 13.03
N LEU A 159 25.03 6.21 12.73
CA LEU A 159 26.08 6.06 13.75
C LEU A 159 26.27 7.36 14.52
N ALA A 160 26.12 7.36 15.84
CA ALA A 160 26.42 8.53 16.63
C ALA A 160 27.91 8.90 16.52
N THR A 161 28.18 10.16 16.20
CA THR A 161 29.53 10.72 16.13
C THR A 161 29.70 11.86 17.14
N PRO A 162 30.95 12.29 17.42
CA PRO A 162 31.20 13.50 18.22
C PRO A 162 30.51 14.74 17.64
N GLU A 163 30.25 14.75 16.33
CA GLU A 163 29.57 15.80 15.56
C GLU A 163 28.03 15.64 15.49
N TRP A 164 27.45 14.89 16.44
CA TRP A 164 25.99 14.75 16.69
C TRP A 164 25.28 13.85 15.67
N ASP A 165 24.25 14.36 15.01
CA ASP A 165 23.43 13.68 13.99
C ASP A 165 24.09 13.66 12.60
N ALA A 166 25.42 13.80 12.55
CA ALA A 166 26.19 13.91 11.31
C ALA A 166 26.92 12.62 10.93
N GLY A 167 26.66 11.52 11.64
CA GLY A 167 27.31 10.26 11.35
C GLY A 167 26.76 9.56 10.11
N PRO A 168 27.50 8.56 9.60
CA PRO A 168 27.04 7.76 8.47
C PRO A 168 25.68 7.12 8.74
N THR A 169 24.73 7.36 7.85
CA THR A 169 23.40 6.77 7.89
C THR A 169 23.45 5.30 7.47
N LEU A 170 22.82 4.43 8.24
CA LEU A 170 22.57 3.04 7.85
C LEU A 170 21.33 2.95 6.95
N SER A 171 20.23 3.48 7.45
CA SER A 171 18.93 3.41 6.79
C SER A 171 18.08 4.63 7.11
N TYR A 172 17.09 4.89 6.27
CA TYR A 172 16.12 5.97 6.48
C TYR A 172 14.81 5.71 5.75
N PHE A 173 13.78 6.49 6.08
CA PHE A 173 12.59 6.64 5.25
C PHE A 173 12.29 8.13 5.06
N THR A 174 11.49 8.45 4.05
CA THR A 174 10.90 9.77 3.86
C THR A 174 9.39 9.65 3.66
N ILE A 175 8.66 10.66 4.10
CA ILE A 175 7.20 10.78 3.93
C ILE A 175 6.88 12.14 3.29
N PRO A 176 6.01 12.19 2.27
CA PRO A 176 5.53 13.46 1.75
C PRO A 176 4.63 14.10 2.83
N ILE A 177 4.94 15.34 3.20
CA ILE A 177 4.18 16.03 4.25
C ILE A 177 3.43 17.24 3.73
N TYR A 178 3.38 17.49 2.41
CA TYR A 178 2.79 18.72 1.85
C TYR A 178 1.43 18.50 1.14
N GLN A 179 1.11 17.26 0.82
CA GLN A 179 -0.06 16.86 0.02
C GLN A 179 -1.06 16.04 0.86
N ASP A 180 -2.15 15.58 0.24
CA ASP A 180 -3.13 14.67 0.85
C ASP A 180 -3.69 15.19 2.19
N GLU A 181 -3.62 14.39 3.26
CA GLU A 181 -4.10 14.73 4.60
C GLU A 181 -3.35 15.91 5.25
N PHE A 182 -2.18 16.29 4.72
CA PHE A 182 -1.42 17.44 5.20
C PHE A 182 -1.81 18.75 4.52
N ALA A 183 -2.36 18.70 3.30
CA ALA A 183 -2.73 19.90 2.54
C ALA A 183 -3.64 20.86 3.32
N PRO A 184 -4.77 20.43 3.93
CA PRO A 184 -5.62 21.33 4.71
C PRO A 184 -4.92 21.86 5.98
N LEU A 185 -3.96 21.12 6.53
CA LEU A 185 -3.19 21.53 7.72
C LEU A 185 -2.13 22.59 7.37
N TRP A 186 -1.51 22.47 6.20
CA TRP A 186 -0.64 23.51 5.64
C TRP A 186 -1.40 24.77 5.30
N GLU A 187 -2.59 24.64 4.69
CA GLU A 187 -3.45 25.78 4.42
C GLU A 187 -3.84 26.53 5.70
N ASP A 188 -4.15 25.80 6.78
CA ASP A 188 -4.41 26.41 8.09
C ASP A 188 -3.17 27.12 8.64
N MET A 189 -1.99 26.48 8.56
CA MET A 189 -0.72 27.09 8.97
C MET A 189 -0.42 28.37 8.18
N HIS A 190 -0.56 28.36 6.86
CA HIS A 190 -0.38 29.53 6.00
C HIS A 190 -1.42 30.61 6.30
N ARG A 191 -2.66 30.24 6.59
CA ARG A 191 -3.72 31.17 7.00
C ARG A 191 -3.36 31.87 8.32
N LYS A 192 -2.83 31.14 9.30
CA LYS A 192 -2.34 31.69 10.57
C LYS A 192 -1.15 32.63 10.36
N LEU A 193 -0.20 32.26 9.49
CA LEU A 193 0.96 33.08 9.15
C LEU A 193 0.63 34.41 8.46
N ARG A 194 -0.57 34.57 7.90
CA ARG A 194 -1.05 35.88 7.40
C ARG A 194 -1.39 36.88 8.51
N LYS A 195 -1.63 36.40 9.74
CA LYS A 195 -2.10 37.20 10.88
C LYS A 195 -1.13 37.24 12.06
N HIS A 196 -0.29 36.23 12.20
CA HIS A 196 0.66 36.07 13.30
C HIS A 196 2.05 35.70 12.75
N SER A 197 3.10 36.14 13.44
CA SER A 197 4.45 35.69 13.13
C SER A 197 4.63 34.21 13.45
N PHE A 198 5.58 33.56 12.77
CA PHE A 198 5.92 32.16 13.04
C PHE A 198 6.30 31.92 14.51
N ALA A 199 7.00 32.86 15.13
CA ALA A 199 7.41 32.79 16.53
C ALA A 199 6.20 32.80 17.49
N GLU A 200 5.21 33.66 17.24
CA GLU A 200 3.97 33.73 18.04
C GLU A 200 3.18 32.43 17.93
N ILE A 201 3.02 31.87 16.72
CA ILE A 201 2.33 30.59 16.50
C ILE A 201 3.08 29.46 17.20
N LYS A 202 4.41 29.38 17.02
CA LYS A 202 5.24 28.35 17.67
C LYS A 202 5.16 28.43 19.19
N GLN A 203 5.12 29.64 19.76
CA GLN A 203 5.00 29.82 21.21
C GLN A 203 3.61 29.41 21.72
N ALA A 204 2.54 29.76 21.00
CA ALA A 204 1.16 29.47 21.40
C ALA A 204 0.78 27.99 21.21
N GLU A 205 1.28 27.35 20.15
CA GLU A 205 0.85 26.02 19.71
C GLU A 205 1.97 24.97 19.75
N TYR A 206 3.03 25.18 20.54
CA TYR A 206 4.28 24.40 20.49
C TYR A 206 4.09 22.87 20.48
N THR A 207 3.12 22.36 21.27
CA THR A 207 2.80 20.93 21.38
C THR A 207 1.42 20.57 20.82
N THR A 208 0.63 21.55 20.40
CA THR A 208 -0.79 21.39 20.04
C THR A 208 -1.10 21.74 18.60
N ASN A 209 -0.12 22.28 17.85
CA ASN A 209 -0.30 22.64 16.45
C ASN A 209 -0.69 21.40 15.62
N PRO A 210 -1.84 21.41 14.92
CA PRO A 210 -2.33 20.23 14.19
C PRO A 210 -1.36 19.69 13.14
N LEU A 211 -0.68 20.57 12.39
CA LEU A 211 0.31 20.18 11.39
C LEU A 211 1.53 19.52 12.05
N ALA A 212 2.07 20.12 13.11
CA ALA A 212 3.20 19.56 13.86
C ALA A 212 2.85 18.18 14.47
N CYS A 213 1.66 18.06 15.06
CA CYS A 213 1.17 16.79 15.58
C CYS A 213 1.05 15.73 14.49
N LYS A 214 0.52 16.10 13.31
CA LYS A 214 0.32 15.17 12.20
C LYS A 214 1.64 14.70 11.59
N ILE A 215 2.60 15.59 11.38
CA ILE A 215 3.95 15.24 10.91
C ILE A 215 4.56 14.22 11.87
N ARG A 216 4.50 14.50 13.18
CA ARG A 216 5.06 13.59 14.18
C ARG A 216 4.34 12.25 14.22
N GLU A 217 3.01 12.25 14.11
CA GLU A 217 2.19 11.03 14.05
C GLU A 217 2.63 10.15 12.87
N ALA A 218 2.87 10.75 11.71
CA ALA A 218 3.32 10.04 10.51
C ALA A 218 4.73 9.47 10.66
N GLU A 219 5.68 10.23 11.23
CA GLU A 219 7.04 9.73 11.51
C GLU A 219 7.02 8.53 12.49
N VAL A 220 6.32 8.66 13.62
CA VAL A 220 6.28 7.65 14.68
C VAL A 220 5.73 6.31 14.17
N LYS A 221 4.79 6.33 13.20
CA LYS A 221 4.25 5.10 12.59
C LYS A 221 5.34 4.25 11.92
N LEU A 222 6.42 4.89 11.44
CA LEU A 222 7.46 4.26 10.62
C LEU A 222 8.81 4.12 11.34
N GLU A 223 9.01 4.80 12.47
CA GLU A 223 10.25 4.71 13.29
C GLU A 223 10.56 3.31 13.81
N LEU A 224 9.56 2.62 14.41
CA LEU A 224 9.75 1.25 14.92
C LEU A 224 10.02 0.25 13.77
N PRO A 225 9.26 0.26 12.66
CA PRO A 225 9.60 -0.52 11.47
C PRO A 225 11.01 -0.26 10.94
N LEU A 226 11.41 1.01 10.83
CA LEU A 226 12.75 1.37 10.39
C LEU A 226 13.82 0.74 11.29
N LEU A 227 13.66 0.87 12.60
CA LEU A 227 14.61 0.33 13.57
C LEU A 227 14.73 -1.20 13.45
N LEU A 228 13.60 -1.91 13.48
CA LEU A 228 13.59 -3.36 13.48
C LEU A 228 14.11 -3.95 12.17
N GLU A 229 13.80 -3.32 11.04
CA GLU A 229 14.37 -3.75 9.75
C GLU A 229 15.87 -3.49 9.67
N THR A 230 16.33 -2.39 10.24
CA THR A 230 17.78 -2.08 10.30
C THR A 230 18.52 -3.12 11.12
N LEU A 231 17.98 -3.49 12.29
CA LEU A 231 18.54 -4.55 13.13
C LEU A 231 18.53 -5.90 12.40
N ARG A 232 17.46 -6.22 11.67
CA ARG A 232 17.37 -7.45 10.86
C ARG A 232 18.41 -7.50 9.74
N CYS A 233 18.60 -6.39 9.04
CA CYS A 233 19.61 -6.26 7.99
C CYS A 233 21.04 -6.37 8.55
N LEU A 234 21.28 -5.88 9.77
CA LEU A 234 22.56 -6.09 10.45
C LEU A 234 22.73 -7.56 10.85
N ALA A 235 21.69 -8.17 11.41
CA ALA A 235 21.69 -9.54 11.88
C ALA A 235 21.97 -10.58 10.78
N ASN A 236 21.35 -10.40 9.60
CA ASN A 236 21.56 -11.29 8.46
C ASN A 236 22.79 -10.92 7.60
N GLY A 237 23.55 -9.90 7.99
CA GLY A 237 24.75 -9.45 7.29
C GLY A 237 24.50 -8.69 5.98
N ALA A 238 23.25 -8.31 5.68
CA ALA A 238 22.93 -7.44 4.55
C ALA A 238 23.51 -6.04 4.74
N PHE A 239 23.53 -5.54 5.99
CA PHE A 239 24.21 -4.31 6.38
C PHE A 239 25.52 -4.65 7.10
N LYS A 240 26.60 -3.95 6.72
CA LYS A 240 27.90 -4.05 7.36
C LYS A 240 28.42 -2.67 7.69
N ILE A 241 29.06 -2.56 8.85
CA ILE A 241 29.68 -1.33 9.35
C ILE A 241 31.18 -1.58 9.40
N ASP A 242 31.91 -1.02 8.45
CA ASP A 242 33.36 -1.14 8.38
C ASP A 242 34.01 0.12 8.94
N ARG A 243 34.59 0.01 10.14
CA ARG A 243 35.26 1.13 10.80
C ARG A 243 36.73 1.23 10.42
N GLN A 244 37.14 2.43 10.02
CA GLN A 244 38.53 2.81 9.80
C GLN A 244 38.82 4.12 10.55
N GLY A 245 39.36 4.00 11.76
CA GLY A 245 39.69 5.15 12.61
C GLY A 245 38.47 5.99 12.96
N LYS A 246 38.44 7.26 12.52
CA LYS A 246 37.33 8.20 12.75
C LYS A 246 36.17 8.06 11.76
N THR A 247 36.33 7.24 10.72
CA THR A 247 35.34 7.08 9.66
C THR A 247 34.74 5.68 9.70
N ALA A 248 33.46 5.58 9.37
CA ALA A 248 32.78 4.31 9.18
C ALA A 248 32.17 4.28 7.78
N ARG A 249 32.36 3.18 7.07
CA ARG A 249 31.72 2.92 5.78
C ARG A 249 30.55 1.98 6.01
N ILE A 250 29.41 2.33 5.43
CA ILE A 250 28.21 1.51 5.48
C ILE A 250 28.09 0.78 4.16
N THR A 251 28.07 -0.56 4.22
CA THR A 251 27.76 -1.40 3.06
C THR A 251 26.36 -1.96 3.25
N ALA A 252 25.46 -1.71 2.31
CA ALA A 252 24.12 -2.26 2.29
C ALA A 252 23.90 -3.09 1.03
N PHE A 253 23.58 -4.38 1.21
CA PHE A 253 23.40 -5.36 0.15
C PHE A 253 24.62 -5.45 -0.79
N GLY A 254 25.81 -5.50 -0.19
CA GLY A 254 27.09 -5.62 -0.91
C GLY A 254 27.57 -4.34 -1.62
N LYS A 255 26.88 -3.20 -1.45
CA LYS A 255 27.28 -1.91 -2.03
C LYS A 255 27.51 -0.85 -0.94
N GLU A 256 28.61 -0.13 -1.04
CA GLU A 256 28.89 1.03 -0.17
C GLU A 256 27.82 2.12 -0.38
N ARG A 257 27.34 2.71 0.73
CA ARG A 257 26.30 3.73 0.74
C ARG A 257 26.81 5.00 1.41
N THR A 258 26.59 6.13 0.73
CA THR A 258 26.98 7.47 1.21
C THR A 258 25.83 8.20 1.91
N ILE A 259 24.58 7.92 1.55
CA ILE A 259 23.37 8.58 2.09
C ILE A 259 22.56 7.60 2.99
N GLY A 260 23.02 6.37 3.15
CA GLY A 260 22.25 5.28 3.77
C GLY A 260 21.31 4.58 2.80
N TYR A 261 20.66 3.51 3.25
CA TYR A 261 19.74 2.71 2.43
C TYR A 261 18.28 3.14 2.69
N PRO A 262 17.52 3.59 1.67
CA PRO A 262 16.11 3.90 1.84
C PRO A 262 15.33 2.60 2.11
N LEU A 263 14.70 2.50 3.28
CA LEU A 263 13.82 1.40 3.63
C LEU A 263 12.35 1.77 3.46
N THR A 264 12.02 2.88 2.80
CA THR A 264 10.64 3.38 2.63
C THR A 264 9.65 2.29 2.20
N ASP A 265 9.99 1.51 1.16
CA ASP A 265 9.12 0.43 0.66
C ASP A 265 9.02 -0.76 1.63
N LEU A 266 10.09 -1.09 2.37
CA LEU A 266 10.13 -2.20 3.34
C LEU A 266 9.46 -1.84 4.68
N VAL A 267 9.50 -0.56 5.03
CA VAL A 267 8.92 0.03 6.24
C VAL A 267 7.41 0.20 6.10
N ASP A 268 6.91 0.57 4.92
CA ASP A 268 5.47 0.56 4.63
C ASP A 268 4.89 -0.86 4.61
N LEU A 269 5.63 -1.84 4.08
CA LEU A 269 5.22 -3.24 4.10
C LEU A 269 5.11 -3.82 5.52
N ARG A 270 5.93 -3.36 6.48
CA ARG A 270 6.03 -3.92 7.85
C ARG A 270 5.55 -3.03 8.99
N SER A 271 5.19 -1.77 8.75
CA SER A 271 4.36 -1.00 9.68
C SER A 271 2.99 -1.70 9.93
N ASN A 272 2.58 -2.53 8.97
CA ASN A 272 1.48 -3.48 9.06
C ASN A 272 1.82 -4.75 9.86
N ASP A 273 3.08 -5.21 9.87
CA ASP A 273 3.52 -6.41 10.59
C ASP A 273 3.88 -6.12 12.06
N LEU A 274 4.47 -4.99 12.44
CA LEU A 274 4.96 -4.78 13.82
C LEU A 274 3.89 -4.45 14.87
N ARG A 275 2.65 -4.28 14.42
CA ARG A 275 1.47 -4.31 15.28
C ARG A 275 1.12 -5.74 15.74
N SER A 276 1.71 -6.79 15.13
CA SER A 276 1.46 -8.21 15.42
C SER A 276 1.99 -8.70 16.77
N ASN A 277 3.02 -8.06 17.35
CA ASN A 277 3.78 -8.69 18.45
C ASN A 277 3.41 -8.28 19.89
N ASP A 278 2.42 -7.40 20.13
CA ASP A 278 2.01 -7.06 21.52
C ASP A 278 0.75 -7.77 22.02
N ARG A 279 0.12 -8.64 21.24
CA ARG A 279 -1.21 -9.15 21.61
C ARG A 279 -1.36 -10.63 21.28
N ALA A 280 -0.65 -11.45 22.07
CA ALA A 280 -1.15 -12.78 22.35
C ALA A 280 -2.56 -12.66 22.97
N ALA A 281 -3.48 -13.49 22.48
CA ALA A 281 -4.91 -13.57 22.82
C ALA A 281 -5.84 -12.55 22.13
N GLY A 282 -6.19 -12.83 20.87
CA GLY A 282 -7.37 -12.27 20.22
C GLY A 282 -7.29 -12.36 18.70
N LYS A 283 -8.31 -12.91 18.04
CA LYS A 283 -8.50 -12.83 16.58
C LYS A 283 -8.43 -11.35 16.16
N GLU A 284 -7.44 -10.92 15.38
CA GLU A 284 -7.51 -9.60 14.75
C GLU A 284 -6.97 -9.57 13.31
N GLU A 285 -7.58 -8.65 12.57
CA GLU A 285 -7.69 -8.55 11.12
C GLU A 285 -6.47 -7.88 10.43
N LYS A 286 -6.00 -8.41 9.29
CA LYS A 286 -4.92 -7.79 8.47
C LYS A 286 -5.52 -7.03 7.27
N THR A 287 -5.33 -5.72 7.18
CA THR A 287 -5.83 -4.91 6.05
C THR A 287 -4.77 -4.67 4.98
N ILE A 288 -5.05 -5.01 3.72
CA ILE A 288 -4.24 -4.75 2.53
C ILE A 288 -4.94 -3.68 1.69
N ILE A 289 -4.27 -2.57 1.40
CA ILE A 289 -4.84 -1.45 0.65
C ILE A 289 -4.53 -1.63 -0.84
N GLY A 290 -5.57 -1.62 -1.68
CA GLY A 290 -5.48 -1.54 -3.14
C GLY A 290 -5.97 -0.18 -3.66
N SER A 291 -5.93 0.01 -4.98
CA SER A 291 -6.31 1.28 -5.61
C SER A 291 -7.79 1.63 -5.44
N VAL A 292 -8.68 0.63 -5.56
CA VAL A 292 -10.14 0.79 -5.54
C VAL A 292 -10.85 -0.03 -4.46
N LYS A 293 -10.08 -0.79 -3.67
CA LYS A 293 -10.61 -1.67 -2.61
C LYS A 293 -9.55 -1.94 -1.56
N GLN A 294 -9.98 -2.26 -0.35
CA GLN A 294 -9.16 -2.75 0.75
C GLN A 294 -9.56 -4.18 1.07
N LEU A 295 -8.60 -5.06 1.35
CA LEU A 295 -8.82 -6.43 1.79
C LEU A 295 -8.54 -6.53 3.29
N VAL A 296 -9.57 -6.74 4.09
CA VAL A 296 -9.47 -7.00 5.53
C VAL A 296 -9.50 -8.51 5.76
N ILE A 297 -8.35 -9.11 6.05
CA ILE A 297 -8.21 -10.54 6.32
C ILE A 297 -8.59 -10.80 7.78
N THR A 298 -9.75 -11.40 8.02
CA THR A 298 -10.26 -11.78 9.34
C THR A 298 -9.63 -13.07 9.85
N GLN A 299 -9.20 -13.93 8.94
CA GLN A 299 -8.48 -15.15 9.23
C GLN A 299 -7.44 -15.40 8.15
N ALA A 300 -6.17 -15.44 8.52
CA ALA A 300 -5.11 -15.70 7.55
C ALA A 300 -5.23 -17.11 6.93
N PRO A 301 -4.88 -17.26 5.64
CA PRO A 301 -4.70 -18.58 5.03
C PRO A 301 -3.52 -19.31 5.70
N ALA A 302 -3.66 -20.63 5.81
CA ALA A 302 -2.63 -21.56 6.23
C ALA A 302 -2.36 -22.57 5.12
N GLU A 303 -1.31 -23.38 5.26
CA GLU A 303 -0.85 -24.33 4.23
C GLU A 303 -1.98 -25.22 3.67
N GLU A 304 -2.79 -25.80 4.55
CA GLU A 304 -3.89 -26.71 4.18
C GLU A 304 -5.30 -26.07 4.25
N ARG A 305 -5.40 -24.79 4.62
CA ARG A 305 -6.68 -24.13 4.89
C ARG A 305 -6.72 -22.72 4.32
N ALA A 306 -7.70 -22.45 3.46
CA ALA A 306 -7.97 -21.09 3.02
C ALA A 306 -8.40 -20.18 4.19
N GLY A 307 -8.01 -18.92 4.09
CA GLY A 307 -8.38 -17.86 5.03
C GLY A 307 -9.76 -17.28 4.75
N GLU A 308 -10.12 -16.30 5.56
CA GLU A 308 -11.34 -15.52 5.44
C GLU A 308 -11.00 -14.03 5.50
N GLY A 309 -11.79 -13.22 4.80
CA GLY A 309 -11.63 -11.78 4.83
C GLY A 309 -12.79 -11.06 4.16
N ASN A 310 -12.69 -9.75 4.08
CA ASN A 310 -13.67 -8.87 3.49
C ASN A 310 -12.99 -7.92 2.50
N PHE A 311 -13.56 -7.75 1.31
CA PHE A 311 -13.28 -6.58 0.50
C PHE A 311 -14.16 -5.41 0.96
N LEU A 312 -13.53 -4.27 1.23
CA LEU A 312 -14.17 -2.98 1.42
C LEU A 312 -13.88 -2.13 0.20
N PHE A 313 -14.91 -1.79 -0.56
CA PHE A 313 -14.75 -1.05 -1.81
C PHE A 313 -14.71 0.46 -1.54
N THR A 314 -13.79 1.15 -2.22
CA THR A 314 -13.69 2.61 -2.13
C THR A 314 -14.31 3.25 -3.36
N ASP A 315 -14.60 4.54 -3.26
CA ASP A 315 -15.08 5.36 -4.37
C ASP A 315 -13.94 5.82 -5.30
N ASN A 316 -12.71 5.35 -5.07
CA ASN A 316 -11.60 5.59 -5.98
C ASN A 316 -11.83 4.88 -7.32
N TYR A 317 -11.30 5.46 -8.38
CA TYR A 317 -11.13 4.79 -9.67
C TYR A 317 -9.67 4.88 -10.11
N SER A 318 -9.27 4.05 -11.08
CA SER A 318 -7.87 3.93 -11.50
C SER A 318 -7.75 3.65 -12.99
N ILE A 319 -7.41 4.64 -13.81
CA ILE A 319 -7.24 4.43 -15.27
C ILE A 319 -5.76 4.36 -15.65
N PHE A 320 -5.47 3.72 -16.79
CA PHE A 320 -4.11 3.54 -17.32
C PHE A 320 -3.10 2.97 -16.30
N ASP A 321 -3.55 2.13 -15.37
CA ASP A 321 -2.75 1.55 -14.27
C ASP A 321 -2.01 2.60 -13.41
N TRP A 322 -2.53 3.84 -13.36
CA TRP A 322 -1.95 4.94 -12.59
C TRP A 322 -2.06 4.76 -11.06
N GLY A 323 -2.86 3.82 -10.59
CA GLY A 323 -3.29 3.80 -9.19
C GLY A 323 -4.50 4.70 -8.97
N ALA A 324 -4.75 5.12 -7.73
CA ALA A 324 -5.92 5.96 -7.43
C ALA A 324 -5.83 7.31 -8.15
N MET A 325 -6.90 7.69 -8.84
CA MET A 325 -7.03 9.01 -9.47
C MET A 325 -7.25 10.09 -8.40
N PRO A 326 -6.96 11.38 -8.69
CA PRO A 326 -7.02 12.47 -7.70
C PRO A 326 -8.43 12.78 -7.19
N ASP A 327 -9.46 12.26 -7.84
CA ASP A 327 -10.85 12.39 -7.45
C ASP A 327 -11.53 11.03 -7.28
N GLN A 328 -12.68 11.04 -6.61
CA GLN A 328 -13.49 9.87 -6.31
C GLN A 328 -14.85 9.97 -7.01
N LEU A 329 -15.43 8.83 -7.37
CA LEU A 329 -16.77 8.71 -7.92
C LEU A 329 -17.71 8.24 -6.81
N PRO A 330 -18.57 9.13 -6.26
CA PRO A 330 -19.44 8.77 -5.15
C PRO A 330 -20.27 7.51 -5.40
N GLU A 331 -20.37 6.65 -4.39
CA GLU A 331 -21.10 5.37 -4.40
C GLU A 331 -20.59 4.31 -5.40
N LYS A 332 -19.48 4.57 -6.09
CA LYS A 332 -18.85 3.58 -6.99
C LYS A 332 -18.54 2.29 -6.23
N GLY A 333 -18.04 2.36 -5.00
CA GLY A 333 -17.73 1.18 -4.22
C GLY A 333 -18.94 0.28 -4.02
N ASN A 334 -20.10 0.87 -3.72
CA ASN A 334 -21.37 0.16 -3.52
C ASN A 334 -21.89 -0.46 -4.82
N VAL A 335 -21.76 0.25 -5.95
CA VAL A 335 -22.06 -0.29 -7.29
C VAL A 335 -21.24 -1.55 -7.56
N LEU A 336 -19.93 -1.49 -7.33
CA LEU A 336 -19.03 -2.62 -7.59
C LEU A 336 -19.35 -3.82 -6.70
N ALA A 337 -19.66 -3.58 -5.42
CA ALA A 337 -20.02 -4.62 -4.46
C ALA A 337 -21.31 -5.36 -4.87
N LEU A 338 -22.38 -4.62 -5.17
CA LEU A 338 -23.69 -5.20 -5.52
C LEU A 338 -23.64 -5.97 -6.83
N MET A 339 -23.00 -5.41 -7.87
CA MET A 339 -22.86 -6.10 -9.15
C MET A 339 -22.02 -7.36 -9.01
N SER A 340 -20.89 -7.29 -8.28
CA SER A 340 -20.04 -8.47 -8.06
C SER A 340 -20.77 -9.56 -7.29
N ALA A 341 -21.49 -9.21 -6.22
CA ALA A 341 -22.28 -10.16 -5.44
C ALA A 341 -23.32 -10.90 -6.30
N TYR A 342 -24.11 -10.15 -7.08
CA TYR A 342 -25.07 -10.75 -8.02
C TYR A 342 -24.38 -11.71 -9.00
N ASN A 343 -23.25 -11.29 -9.58
CA ASN A 343 -22.53 -12.06 -10.58
C ASN A 343 -21.87 -13.30 -9.99
N PHE A 344 -21.32 -13.24 -8.78
CA PHE A 344 -20.77 -14.42 -8.10
C PHE A 344 -21.87 -15.45 -7.85
N GLU A 345 -23.03 -15.03 -7.36
CA GLU A 345 -24.17 -15.95 -7.18
C GLU A 345 -24.69 -16.51 -8.52
N LEU A 346 -24.65 -15.72 -9.60
CA LEU A 346 -24.96 -16.20 -10.94
C LEU A 346 -23.99 -17.31 -11.39
N LEU A 347 -22.69 -17.15 -11.15
CA LEU A 347 -21.67 -18.15 -11.45
C LEU A 347 -21.84 -19.41 -10.59
N GLU A 348 -22.14 -19.26 -9.30
CA GLU A 348 -22.35 -20.39 -8.37
C GLU A 348 -23.57 -21.23 -8.77
N ARG A 349 -24.65 -20.59 -9.22
CA ARG A 349 -25.83 -21.28 -9.79
C ARG A 349 -25.47 -22.07 -11.06
N ALA A 350 -24.47 -21.62 -11.81
CA ALA A 350 -23.93 -22.32 -12.97
C ALA A 350 -22.86 -23.38 -12.61
N GLY A 351 -22.61 -23.63 -11.32
CA GLY A 351 -21.64 -24.61 -10.84
C GLY A 351 -20.18 -24.15 -10.91
N ILE A 352 -19.93 -22.86 -11.13
CA ILE A 352 -18.59 -22.27 -11.13
C ILE A 352 -18.23 -21.87 -9.70
N ALA A 353 -17.09 -22.34 -9.24
CA ALA A 353 -16.62 -22.07 -7.89
C ALA A 353 -16.07 -20.64 -7.77
N THR A 354 -16.36 -19.98 -6.66
CA THR A 354 -15.91 -18.60 -6.42
C THR A 354 -15.32 -18.46 -5.02
N HIS A 355 -14.63 -17.35 -4.78
CA HIS A 355 -14.21 -16.99 -3.43
C HIS A 355 -15.28 -16.23 -2.63
N TYR A 356 -16.44 -15.92 -3.23
CA TYR A 356 -17.47 -15.11 -2.60
C TYR A 356 -18.18 -15.88 -1.49
N ARG A 357 -18.50 -15.19 -0.40
CA ARG A 357 -19.24 -15.76 0.74
C ARG A 357 -20.52 -15.01 1.07
N GLY A 358 -20.70 -13.80 0.53
CA GLY A 358 -21.84 -12.93 0.79
C GLY A 358 -21.45 -11.44 0.83
N LEU A 359 -22.46 -10.57 0.76
CA LEU A 359 -22.32 -9.16 1.11
C LEU A 359 -22.28 -9.00 2.63
N VAL A 360 -21.50 -8.05 3.12
CA VAL A 360 -21.43 -7.69 4.54
C VAL A 360 -22.30 -6.46 4.77
N ILE A 361 -23.39 -6.64 5.52
CA ILE A 361 -24.35 -5.59 5.88
C ILE A 361 -24.64 -5.72 7.38
N GLU A 362 -24.38 -4.66 8.15
CA GLU A 362 -24.56 -4.67 9.62
C GLU A 362 -23.89 -5.89 10.28
N ASP A 363 -22.64 -6.17 9.90
CA ASP A 363 -21.83 -7.31 10.37
C ASP A 363 -22.42 -8.71 10.05
N LYS A 364 -23.46 -8.78 9.21
CA LYS A 364 -24.04 -10.03 8.71
C LYS A 364 -23.57 -10.30 7.29
N ILE A 365 -23.22 -11.56 7.04
CA ILE A 365 -22.97 -12.08 5.71
C ILE A 365 -24.30 -12.53 5.12
N VAL A 366 -24.71 -11.89 4.04
CA VAL A 366 -26.01 -12.11 3.38
C VAL A 366 -25.84 -12.27 1.88
N ASN A 367 -26.72 -13.05 1.26
CA ASN A 367 -26.78 -13.13 -0.20
C ASN A 367 -27.45 -11.87 -0.79
N TYR A 368 -27.41 -11.72 -2.11
CA TYR A 368 -27.95 -10.60 -2.86
C TYR A 368 -29.44 -10.37 -2.59
N ASP A 369 -30.26 -11.44 -2.59
CA ASP A 369 -31.71 -11.34 -2.36
C ASP A 369 -32.04 -10.93 -0.91
N GLN A 370 -31.22 -11.33 0.06
CA GLN A 370 -31.33 -10.90 1.46
C GLN A 370 -30.89 -9.44 1.63
N ALA A 371 -29.76 -9.06 1.04
CA ALA A 371 -29.27 -7.68 1.01
C ALA A 371 -30.34 -6.74 0.44
N ARG A 372 -31.00 -7.16 -0.64
CA ARG A 372 -32.14 -6.47 -1.24
C ARG A 372 -33.25 -6.19 -0.24
N ASN A 373 -33.66 -7.20 0.52
CA ASN A 373 -34.74 -7.05 1.49
C ASN A 373 -34.32 -6.11 2.64
N MET A 374 -33.10 -6.28 3.17
CA MET A 374 -32.57 -5.46 4.27
C MET A 374 -32.43 -3.98 3.89
N LEU A 375 -31.87 -3.70 2.70
CA LEU A 375 -31.65 -2.33 2.24
C LEU A 375 -32.95 -1.64 1.81
N SER A 376 -33.96 -2.39 1.36
CA SER A 376 -35.28 -1.83 1.01
C SER A 376 -36.13 -1.38 2.21
N GLN A 377 -35.81 -1.85 3.42
CA GLN A 377 -36.57 -1.55 4.65
C GLN A 377 -36.06 -0.30 5.39
N HIS A 378 -35.04 0.38 4.87
CA HIS A 378 -34.38 1.49 5.54
C HIS A 378 -34.39 2.75 4.68
N THR A 379 -34.66 3.90 5.33
CA THR A 379 -34.73 5.23 4.69
C THR A 379 -33.40 5.63 4.05
N THR A 380 -33.49 6.58 3.11
CA THR A 380 -32.43 7.19 2.28
C THR A 380 -31.14 7.60 3.01
N GLU A 381 -31.15 7.73 4.34
CA GLU A 381 -29.96 8.08 5.15
C GLU A 381 -28.97 6.91 5.32
N ARG A 382 -29.39 5.64 5.19
CA ARG A 382 -28.49 4.46 5.29
C ARG A 382 -27.81 4.06 3.96
N ALA A 383 -28.21 4.67 2.84
CA ALA A 383 -27.59 4.43 1.52
C ALA A 383 -26.10 4.86 1.46
N ALA A 384 -25.64 5.63 2.44
CA ALA A 384 -24.26 6.09 2.56
C ALA A 384 -23.28 5.08 3.20
N GLN A 385 -23.73 3.91 3.66
CA GLN A 385 -22.83 2.92 4.25
C GLN A 385 -22.11 2.14 3.15
N SER A 386 -20.77 2.07 3.22
CA SER A 386 -19.96 1.28 2.29
C SER A 386 -20.25 -0.21 2.46
N LEU A 387 -20.67 -0.87 1.38
CA LEU A 387 -20.91 -2.31 1.36
C LEU A 387 -19.59 -3.08 1.33
N GLY A 388 -19.49 -4.07 2.21
CA GLY A 388 -18.39 -5.04 2.19
C GLY A 388 -18.78 -6.31 1.43
N MET A 389 -17.78 -7.10 1.04
CA MET A 389 -17.96 -8.43 0.46
C MET A 389 -17.08 -9.43 1.18
N ALA A 390 -17.70 -10.41 1.84
CA ALA A 390 -17.00 -11.49 2.51
C ALA A 390 -16.45 -12.46 1.46
N ILE A 391 -15.18 -12.84 1.63
CA ILE A 391 -14.45 -13.68 0.69
C ILE A 391 -13.61 -14.75 1.40
N THR A 392 -13.33 -15.82 0.67
CA THR A 392 -12.24 -16.75 0.94
C THR A 392 -10.92 -16.12 0.51
N VAL A 393 -9.94 -16.14 1.41
CA VAL A 393 -8.61 -15.56 1.20
C VAL A 393 -7.61 -16.69 0.96
N VAL A 394 -6.78 -16.57 -0.06
CA VAL A 394 -5.69 -17.51 -0.36
C VAL A 394 -4.33 -16.85 -0.11
N SER A 395 -3.27 -17.66 -0.05
CA SER A 395 -1.91 -17.18 0.10
C SER A 395 -1.51 -16.31 -1.10
N LYS A 396 -0.85 -15.19 -0.82
CA LYS A 396 -0.22 -14.33 -1.83
C LYS A 396 1.16 -13.93 -1.30
N PRO A 397 2.17 -14.81 -1.40
CA PRO A 397 3.54 -14.47 -1.03
C PRO A 397 4.07 -13.30 -1.88
N PRO A 398 5.10 -12.57 -1.43
CA PRO A 398 5.74 -11.57 -2.26
C PRO A 398 6.41 -12.22 -3.48
N LEU A 399 6.14 -11.68 -4.68
CA LEU A 399 6.87 -12.07 -5.89
C LEU A 399 8.20 -11.32 -5.93
N VAL A 400 9.31 -12.06 -5.86
CA VAL A 400 10.66 -11.49 -5.72
C VAL A 400 11.34 -11.38 -7.08
N TRP A 401 12.02 -10.25 -7.32
CA TRP A 401 12.90 -10.08 -8.47
C TRP A 401 14.31 -10.57 -8.16
N THR A 402 14.90 -11.39 -9.03
CA THR A 402 16.24 -11.98 -8.85
C THR A 402 17.38 -11.08 -9.33
N GLY A 403 17.06 -10.02 -10.05
CA GLY A 403 18.03 -9.21 -10.81
C GLY A 403 17.81 -9.32 -12.32
N THR A 404 17.30 -10.47 -12.79
CA THR A 404 17.07 -10.76 -14.21
C THR A 404 15.63 -11.14 -14.53
N GLU A 405 14.92 -11.78 -13.60
CA GLU A 405 13.54 -12.20 -13.77
C GLU A 405 12.78 -12.26 -12.44
N TYR A 406 11.48 -12.47 -12.50
CA TYR A 406 10.66 -12.75 -11.32
C TYR A 406 10.74 -14.24 -10.94
N ASP A 407 10.97 -14.51 -9.66
CA ASP A 407 11.09 -15.87 -9.12
C ASP A 407 9.73 -16.47 -8.77
N TYR A 408 9.02 -16.94 -9.80
CA TYR A 408 7.75 -17.64 -9.65
C TYR A 408 7.90 -18.98 -8.93
N HIS A 409 9.06 -19.65 -9.03
CA HIS A 409 9.29 -20.90 -8.32
C HIS A 409 9.27 -20.69 -6.81
N ARG A 410 9.97 -19.67 -6.31
CA ARG A 410 9.92 -19.28 -4.90
C ARG A 410 8.52 -18.84 -4.47
N TYR A 411 7.81 -18.09 -5.31
CA TYR A 411 6.42 -17.70 -5.04
C TYR A 411 5.54 -18.94 -4.81
N LEU A 412 5.55 -19.89 -5.75
CA LEU A 412 4.73 -21.11 -5.69
C LEU A 412 5.12 -22.00 -4.50
N ALA A 413 6.42 -22.17 -4.24
CA ALA A 413 6.91 -22.95 -3.11
C ALA A 413 6.46 -22.37 -1.76
N ALA A 414 6.41 -21.04 -1.62
CA ALA A 414 5.93 -20.38 -0.41
C ALA A 414 4.39 -20.36 -0.29
N ALA A 415 3.67 -20.47 -1.41
CA ALA A 415 2.22 -20.32 -1.42
C ALA A 415 1.47 -21.63 -1.07
N GLY A 416 2.09 -22.80 -1.32
CA GLY A 416 1.49 -24.10 -1.05
C GLY A 416 0.29 -24.39 -1.95
N ALA A 417 -0.71 -25.11 -1.44
CA ALA A 417 -1.88 -25.52 -2.23
C ALA A 417 -2.97 -24.45 -2.39
N ASN A 418 -2.94 -23.41 -1.55
CA ASN A 418 -3.96 -22.37 -1.44
C ASN A 418 -3.36 -21.02 -1.84
N TYR A 419 -3.39 -20.66 -3.12
CA TYR A 419 -2.67 -19.49 -3.62
C TYR A 419 -3.40 -18.73 -4.72
N LEU A 420 -3.13 -17.42 -4.80
CA LEU A 420 -3.59 -16.60 -5.92
C LEU A 420 -2.80 -17.00 -7.18
N ILE A 421 -3.49 -17.39 -8.24
CA ILE A 421 -2.81 -17.73 -9.49
C ILE A 421 -2.27 -16.42 -10.08
N PRO A 422 -0.96 -16.32 -10.42
CA PRO A 422 -0.33 -15.07 -10.84
C PRO A 422 -0.68 -14.65 -12.28
N LEU A 423 -1.87 -15.00 -12.74
CA LEU A 423 -2.41 -14.69 -14.06
C LEU A 423 -3.71 -13.88 -13.92
N GLU A 424 -3.83 -12.86 -14.76
CA GLU A 424 -5.11 -12.28 -15.14
C GLU A 424 -5.52 -12.89 -16.49
N ILE A 425 -6.80 -13.24 -16.63
CA ILE A 425 -7.31 -13.86 -17.84
C ILE A 425 -8.43 -13.02 -18.44
N VAL A 426 -8.28 -12.68 -19.72
CA VAL A 426 -9.16 -11.75 -20.42
C VAL A 426 -9.95 -12.51 -21.47
N TYR A 427 -11.28 -12.46 -21.40
CA TYR A 427 -12.15 -12.93 -22.49
C TYR A 427 -12.55 -11.77 -23.40
N ARG A 428 -12.76 -12.07 -24.69
CA ARG A 428 -13.19 -11.09 -25.69
C ARG A 428 -14.26 -11.66 -26.60
N PHE A 429 -15.34 -10.91 -26.77
CA PHE A 429 -16.39 -11.15 -27.78
C PHE A 429 -16.24 -10.21 -28.97
N SER A 430 -15.75 -9.00 -28.72
CA SER A 430 -15.43 -8.02 -29.75
C SER A 430 -14.14 -7.28 -29.42
N VAL A 431 -13.61 -6.54 -30.40
CA VAL A 431 -12.37 -5.78 -30.31
C VAL A 431 -12.69 -4.30 -30.49
N PRO A 432 -12.90 -3.54 -29.39
CA PRO A 432 -13.12 -2.09 -29.47
C PRO A 432 -11.85 -1.35 -29.89
N VAL A 433 -11.98 -0.08 -30.28
CA VAL A 433 -10.87 0.77 -30.75
C VAL A 433 -9.71 0.86 -29.73
N GLY A 434 -10.04 0.92 -28.44
CA GLY A 434 -9.06 0.96 -27.34
C GLY A 434 -8.51 -0.40 -26.90
N ALA A 435 -8.79 -1.51 -27.60
CA ALA A 435 -8.32 -2.83 -27.19
C ALA A 435 -6.82 -3.02 -27.46
N SER A 436 -6.06 -3.42 -26.43
CA SER A 436 -4.63 -3.71 -26.56
C SER A 436 -4.33 -4.83 -27.57
N LEU A 437 -5.32 -5.68 -27.86
CA LEU A 437 -5.26 -6.73 -28.88
C LEU A 437 -4.88 -6.19 -30.25
N ARG A 438 -5.34 -4.98 -30.61
CA ARG A 438 -5.06 -4.35 -31.91
C ARG A 438 -3.58 -4.07 -32.15
N MET A 439 -2.80 -3.97 -31.08
CA MET A 439 -1.34 -3.78 -31.14
C MET A 439 -0.58 -5.09 -31.34
N ARG A 440 -1.23 -6.25 -31.16
CA ARG A 440 -0.60 -7.58 -31.18
C ARG A 440 -0.93 -8.41 -32.42
N TYR A 441 -2.08 -8.16 -33.07
CA TYR A 441 -2.57 -8.98 -34.18
C TYR A 441 -3.03 -8.14 -35.36
N ASP A 442 -2.81 -8.62 -36.58
CA ASP A 442 -3.56 -8.19 -37.76
C ASP A 442 -4.99 -8.79 -37.72
N PRO A 443 -6.04 -8.07 -38.13
CA PRO A 443 -7.41 -8.60 -38.13
C PRO A 443 -7.55 -9.94 -38.85
N ARG A 444 -6.78 -10.18 -39.93
CA ARG A 444 -6.85 -11.42 -40.71
C ARG A 444 -6.37 -12.63 -39.93
N GLU A 445 -5.43 -12.46 -39.00
CA GLU A 445 -4.98 -13.53 -38.09
C GLU A 445 -6.08 -13.99 -37.13
N LEU A 446 -7.13 -13.16 -36.96
CA LEU A 446 -8.30 -13.47 -36.13
C LEU A 446 -9.51 -13.91 -36.97
N GLY A 447 -9.31 -14.19 -38.26
CA GLY A 447 -10.38 -14.56 -39.18
C GLY A 447 -11.29 -13.40 -39.57
N LEU A 448 -10.84 -12.15 -39.42
CA LEU A 448 -11.59 -10.96 -39.83
C LEU A 448 -11.15 -10.50 -41.22
N ASN A 449 -12.11 -10.19 -42.09
CA ASN A 449 -11.84 -9.74 -43.45
C ASN A 449 -11.65 -8.22 -43.54
N TYR A 450 -10.64 -7.70 -42.84
CA TYR A 450 -10.22 -6.30 -42.93
C TYR A 450 -8.75 -6.21 -43.34
N SER A 451 -8.39 -5.20 -44.13
CA SER A 451 -7.00 -4.90 -44.49
C SER A 451 -6.19 -4.26 -43.35
N GLY A 452 -6.89 -3.82 -42.30
CA GLY A 452 -6.35 -3.22 -41.07
C GLY A 452 -7.49 -2.96 -40.09
N TRP A 453 -7.18 -2.59 -38.84
CA TRP A 453 -8.21 -2.36 -37.83
C TRP A 453 -9.13 -1.17 -38.18
N PRO A 454 -10.46 -1.36 -38.30
CA PRO A 454 -11.37 -0.26 -38.58
C PRO A 454 -11.58 0.62 -37.33
N ASN A 455 -12.01 1.87 -37.50
CA ASN A 455 -12.24 2.81 -36.39
C ASN A 455 -13.59 2.60 -35.67
N GLU A 456 -13.96 1.34 -35.46
CA GLU A 456 -15.19 0.91 -34.81
C GLU A 456 -14.95 -0.41 -34.06
N SER A 457 -15.88 -0.82 -33.20
CA SER A 457 -15.78 -2.12 -32.53
C SER A 457 -16.07 -3.25 -33.50
N VAL A 458 -15.26 -4.31 -33.49
CA VAL A 458 -15.41 -5.46 -34.41
C VAL A 458 -15.72 -6.73 -33.62
N ALA A 459 -16.83 -7.39 -33.92
CA ALA A 459 -17.17 -8.68 -33.34
C ALA A 459 -16.18 -9.76 -33.80
N LEU A 460 -15.72 -10.61 -32.87
CA LEU A 460 -14.87 -11.75 -33.22
C LEU A 460 -15.74 -12.92 -33.72
N PRO A 461 -15.27 -13.69 -34.73
CA PRO A 461 -16.01 -14.87 -35.20
C PRO A 461 -16.16 -15.93 -34.12
N GLN A 462 -15.16 -16.03 -33.23
CA GLN A 462 -15.20 -16.86 -32.04
C GLN A 462 -14.66 -16.07 -30.84
N PRO A 463 -15.25 -16.23 -29.65
CA PRO A 463 -14.71 -15.62 -28.44
C PRO A 463 -13.27 -16.06 -28.20
N ARG A 464 -12.44 -15.13 -27.74
CA ARG A 464 -11.01 -15.38 -27.48
C ARG A 464 -10.69 -15.22 -26.01
N VAL A 465 -9.70 -15.97 -25.54
CA VAL A 465 -9.09 -15.83 -24.21
C VAL A 465 -7.62 -15.44 -24.37
N GLU A 466 -7.17 -14.45 -23.60
CA GLU A 466 -5.77 -14.01 -23.53
C GLU A 466 -5.29 -14.04 -22.07
N LEU A 467 -4.03 -14.41 -21.87
CA LEU A 467 -3.41 -14.56 -20.55
C LEU A 467 -2.41 -13.42 -20.31
N PHE A 468 -2.43 -12.85 -19.11
CA PHE A 468 -1.55 -11.77 -18.69
C PHE A 468 -0.98 -12.07 -17.30
N THR A 469 0.19 -11.54 -16.98
CA THR A 469 0.72 -11.55 -15.61
C THR A 469 -0.15 -10.66 -14.71
N LYS A 470 -0.27 -10.97 -13.41
CA LYS A 470 -1.01 -10.13 -12.44
C LYS A 470 -0.16 -9.54 -11.31
N LEU A 471 0.96 -10.19 -11.00
CA LEU A 471 1.80 -9.88 -9.83
C LEU A 471 3.10 -9.13 -10.17
N GLU A 472 3.37 -8.92 -11.45
CA GLU A 472 4.49 -8.12 -11.91
C GLU A 472 4.15 -6.62 -11.79
N GLY A 473 5.16 -5.76 -11.95
CA GLY A 473 4.96 -4.32 -11.88
C GLY A 473 4.03 -3.73 -12.96
N ILE A 474 3.93 -4.40 -14.11
CA ILE A 474 2.98 -4.09 -15.18
C ILE A 474 2.49 -5.43 -15.76
N ASP A 475 1.17 -5.55 -15.90
CA ASP A 475 0.55 -6.73 -16.49
C ASP A 475 0.93 -6.84 -17.98
N ARG A 476 1.57 -7.95 -18.36
CA ARG A 476 2.03 -8.21 -19.73
C ARG A 476 1.42 -9.49 -20.29
N PHE A 477 1.25 -9.52 -21.60
CA PHE A 477 0.81 -10.72 -22.30
C PHE A 477 1.81 -11.86 -22.10
N VAL A 478 1.30 -13.06 -21.87
CA VAL A 478 2.09 -14.30 -21.80
C VAL A 478 1.52 -15.34 -22.76
N ASP A 479 2.40 -16.12 -23.37
CA ASP A 479 1.99 -17.28 -24.13
C ASP A 479 1.61 -18.44 -23.20
N ARG A 480 1.09 -19.53 -23.78
CA ARG A 480 0.63 -20.69 -23.03
C ARG A 480 1.76 -21.38 -22.25
N ALA A 481 2.96 -21.48 -22.84
CA ALA A 481 4.08 -22.16 -22.21
C ALA A 481 4.57 -21.38 -20.98
N GLU A 482 4.66 -20.06 -21.09
CA GLU A 482 4.97 -19.19 -19.97
C GLU A 482 3.86 -19.20 -18.92
N ALA A 483 2.58 -19.16 -19.32
CA ALA A 483 1.45 -19.23 -18.39
C ALA A 483 1.48 -20.50 -17.53
N LEU A 484 1.77 -21.67 -18.10
CA LEU A 484 1.94 -22.92 -17.34
C LEU A 484 3.09 -22.80 -16.33
N ARG A 485 4.23 -22.27 -16.77
CA ARG A 485 5.42 -22.11 -15.93
C ARG A 485 5.17 -21.21 -14.72
N ILE A 486 4.48 -20.07 -14.90
CA ILE A 486 4.31 -19.09 -13.83
C ILE A 486 3.10 -19.38 -12.94
N SER A 487 2.06 -20.02 -13.47
CA SER A 487 0.81 -20.27 -12.73
C SER A 487 0.87 -21.40 -11.71
N GLY A 488 1.83 -22.33 -11.86
CA GLY A 488 1.85 -23.58 -11.10
C GLY A 488 0.75 -24.58 -11.50
N LEU A 489 0.04 -24.33 -12.60
CA LEU A 489 -1.01 -25.20 -13.12
C LEU A 489 -0.46 -26.22 -14.13
N GLY A 490 -1.08 -27.40 -14.17
CA GLY A 490 -0.92 -28.33 -15.29
C GLY A 490 -1.80 -27.95 -16.49
N GLU A 491 -1.51 -28.51 -17.67
CA GLU A 491 -2.23 -28.27 -18.92
C GLU A 491 -3.76 -28.38 -18.79
N SER A 492 -4.25 -29.45 -18.16
CA SER A 492 -5.68 -29.66 -17.97
C SER A 492 -6.32 -28.61 -17.07
N ALA A 493 -5.60 -28.14 -16.04
CA ALA A 493 -6.10 -27.10 -15.15
C ALA A 493 -6.11 -25.73 -15.84
N LEU A 494 -5.07 -25.40 -16.61
CA LEU A 494 -5.03 -24.17 -17.41
C LEU A 494 -6.14 -24.14 -18.47
N ALA A 495 -6.34 -25.23 -19.21
CA ALA A 495 -7.46 -25.35 -20.15
C ALA A 495 -8.81 -25.18 -19.45
N ARG A 496 -8.97 -25.78 -18.26
CA ARG A 496 -10.19 -25.62 -17.47
C ARG A 496 -10.41 -24.18 -17.02
N MET A 497 -9.35 -23.45 -16.67
CA MET A 497 -9.42 -22.03 -16.33
C MET A 497 -9.89 -21.19 -17.53
N GLU A 498 -9.40 -21.47 -18.74
CA GLU A 498 -9.84 -20.83 -19.98
C GLU A 498 -11.34 -21.12 -20.27
N GLU A 499 -11.78 -22.37 -20.10
CA GLU A 499 -13.18 -22.76 -20.24
C GLU A 499 -14.11 -22.04 -19.26
N ILE A 500 -13.72 -21.99 -17.97
CA ILE A 500 -14.49 -21.30 -16.92
C ILE A 500 -14.58 -19.81 -17.24
N THR A 501 -13.48 -19.19 -17.68
CA THR A 501 -13.47 -17.78 -18.06
C THR A 501 -14.44 -17.49 -19.20
N LEU A 502 -14.44 -18.33 -20.24
CA LEU A 502 -15.37 -18.15 -21.35
C LEU A 502 -16.83 -18.38 -20.94
N ALA A 503 -17.08 -19.38 -20.10
CA ALA A 503 -18.42 -19.64 -19.56
C ALA A 503 -18.93 -18.46 -18.70
N ALA A 504 -18.10 -17.95 -17.79
CA ALA A 504 -18.41 -16.79 -16.97
C ALA A 504 -18.68 -15.56 -17.85
N GLY A 505 -17.80 -15.25 -18.81
CA GLY A 505 -18.00 -14.13 -19.73
C GLY A 505 -19.31 -14.21 -20.50
N LYS A 506 -19.71 -15.42 -20.94
CA LYS A 506 -20.99 -15.64 -21.64
C LYS A 506 -22.20 -15.40 -20.73
N LEU A 507 -22.14 -15.84 -19.48
CA LEU A 507 -23.21 -15.58 -18.49
C LEU A 507 -23.38 -14.08 -18.23
N LEU A 508 -22.26 -13.38 -18.03
CA LEU A 508 -22.25 -11.92 -17.82
C LEU A 508 -22.78 -11.17 -19.05
N ALA A 509 -22.35 -11.57 -20.26
CA ALA A 509 -22.82 -10.98 -21.51
C ALA A 509 -24.33 -11.21 -21.71
N ALA A 510 -24.83 -12.43 -21.46
CA ALA A 510 -26.25 -12.73 -21.54
C ALA A 510 -27.09 -11.88 -20.57
N GLN A 511 -26.60 -11.68 -19.34
CA GLN A 511 -27.26 -10.80 -18.37
C GLN A 511 -27.28 -9.34 -18.85
N ALA A 512 -26.15 -8.85 -19.39
CA ALA A 512 -26.07 -7.51 -19.94
C ALA A 512 -27.05 -7.32 -21.12
N GLU A 513 -27.06 -8.27 -22.05
CA GLU A 513 -27.88 -8.24 -23.27
C GLU A 513 -29.38 -8.22 -22.96
N ALA A 514 -29.82 -9.03 -21.98
CA ALA A 514 -31.21 -9.03 -21.52
C ALA A 514 -31.67 -7.65 -21.04
N GLN A 515 -30.74 -6.83 -20.57
CA GLN A 515 -30.96 -5.48 -20.09
C GLN A 515 -30.44 -4.42 -21.07
N GLY A 516 -30.35 -4.75 -22.37
CA GLY A 516 -29.91 -3.86 -23.45
C GLY A 516 -28.60 -3.12 -23.17
N LEU A 517 -27.65 -3.85 -22.60
CA LEU A 517 -26.23 -3.54 -22.51
C LEU A 517 -25.46 -4.63 -23.29
N THR A 518 -24.21 -4.39 -23.65
CA THR A 518 -23.33 -5.44 -24.18
C THR A 518 -21.98 -5.38 -23.48
N ILE A 519 -21.29 -6.52 -23.44
CA ILE A 519 -19.92 -6.62 -22.94
C ILE A 519 -19.00 -6.96 -24.10
N ALA A 520 -18.05 -6.09 -24.42
CA ALA A 520 -17.09 -6.32 -25.50
C ALA A 520 -15.97 -7.29 -25.07
N ASP A 521 -15.41 -7.03 -23.90
CA ASP A 521 -14.38 -7.83 -23.25
C ASP A 521 -14.43 -7.64 -21.73
N GLY A 522 -13.76 -8.53 -21.01
CA GLY A 522 -13.65 -8.47 -19.56
C GLY A 522 -12.51 -9.32 -19.02
N LYS A 523 -12.16 -9.10 -17.76
CA LYS A 523 -11.05 -9.76 -17.09
C LYS A 523 -11.50 -10.48 -15.82
N LEU A 524 -10.86 -11.62 -15.53
CA LEU A 524 -11.06 -12.41 -14.32
C LEU A 524 -9.71 -12.71 -13.68
N GLU A 525 -9.74 -12.92 -12.37
CA GLU A 525 -8.64 -13.50 -11.61
C GLU A 525 -9.07 -14.85 -11.01
N PHE A 526 -8.10 -15.73 -10.78
CA PHE A 526 -8.33 -17.06 -10.22
C PHE A 526 -7.41 -17.32 -9.03
N ALA A 527 -7.87 -18.19 -8.14
CA ALA A 527 -7.04 -18.80 -7.12
C ALA A 527 -7.15 -20.33 -7.18
N SER A 528 -6.09 -21.00 -6.73
CA SER A 528 -6.13 -22.41 -6.36
C SER A 528 -6.48 -22.50 -4.87
N CYS A 529 -7.51 -23.27 -4.54
CA CYS A 529 -7.88 -23.61 -3.18
C CYS A 529 -7.89 -25.14 -3.06
N ASN A 530 -6.85 -25.70 -2.43
CA ASN A 530 -6.61 -27.14 -2.36
C ASN A 530 -6.70 -27.83 -3.73
N GLY A 531 -6.10 -27.21 -4.75
CA GLY A 531 -6.08 -27.71 -6.14
C GLY A 531 -7.37 -27.46 -6.94
N ARG A 532 -8.42 -26.87 -6.34
CA ARG A 532 -9.62 -26.43 -7.04
C ARG A 532 -9.47 -24.99 -7.52
N LEU A 533 -9.79 -24.73 -8.78
CA LEU A 533 -9.89 -23.38 -9.33
C LEU A 533 -11.13 -22.68 -8.78
N ILE A 534 -10.95 -21.47 -8.25
CA ILE A 534 -12.03 -20.56 -7.85
C ILE A 534 -11.84 -19.21 -8.53
N VAL A 535 -12.93 -18.60 -8.99
CA VAL A 535 -12.94 -17.22 -9.51
C VAL A 535 -12.86 -16.24 -8.33
N CYS A 536 -12.00 -15.25 -8.41
CA CYS A 536 -11.78 -14.26 -7.36
C CYS A 536 -11.75 -12.81 -7.89
N ASP A 537 -11.49 -11.89 -6.97
CA ASP A 537 -11.47 -10.43 -7.16
C ASP A 537 -12.87 -9.79 -7.33
N LEU A 538 -13.03 -8.83 -8.25
CA LEU A 538 -14.30 -8.26 -8.68
C LEU A 538 -14.81 -9.04 -9.91
N LEU A 539 -16.14 -9.09 -10.10
CA LEU A 539 -16.71 -9.84 -11.21
C LEU A 539 -17.84 -9.09 -11.91
N GLY A 540 -17.73 -8.99 -13.24
CA GLY A 540 -18.80 -8.47 -14.09
C GLY A 540 -19.20 -7.01 -13.83
N THR A 541 -18.26 -6.19 -13.37
CA THR A 541 -18.48 -4.76 -13.07
C THR A 541 -17.94 -3.84 -14.17
N PRO A 542 -18.32 -2.53 -14.18
CA PRO A 542 -17.81 -1.56 -15.15
C PRO A 542 -16.30 -1.24 -15.05
N ASP A 543 -15.64 -1.67 -13.97
CA ASP A 543 -14.18 -1.55 -13.83
C ASP A 543 -13.43 -2.67 -14.58
N GLU A 544 -14.04 -3.87 -14.58
CA GLU A 544 -13.45 -5.11 -15.08
C GLU A 544 -13.89 -5.46 -16.52
N ASN A 545 -14.98 -4.83 -16.99
CA ASN A 545 -15.62 -5.17 -18.26
C ASN A 545 -15.99 -3.91 -19.06
N ARG A 546 -15.85 -3.99 -20.38
CA ARG A 546 -16.24 -2.91 -21.29
C ARG A 546 -17.71 -2.99 -21.67
N PHE A 547 -18.55 -2.37 -20.84
CA PHE A 547 -19.98 -2.20 -21.10
C PHE A 547 -20.24 -1.14 -22.17
N HIS A 548 -21.15 -1.45 -23.09
CA HIS A 548 -21.75 -0.51 -24.04
C HIS A 548 -23.27 -0.49 -23.91
N PHE A 549 -23.88 0.65 -24.19
CA PHE A 549 -25.33 0.85 -24.08
C PHE A 549 -26.01 0.64 -25.43
N LYS A 550 -26.75 -0.47 -25.59
CA LYS A 550 -27.52 -0.79 -26.80
C LYS A 550 -29.01 -0.43 -26.70
N GLY A 551 -29.46 0.08 -25.55
CA GLY A 551 -30.86 0.45 -25.32
C GLY A 551 -31.22 1.88 -25.71
N GLY A 552 -30.29 2.64 -26.28
CA GLY A 552 -30.48 4.05 -26.64
C GLY A 552 -30.92 4.24 -28.08
N THR A 553 -31.50 5.40 -28.37
CA THR A 553 -31.61 5.90 -29.75
C THR A 553 -30.28 6.50 -30.18
N GLU A 554 -30.03 6.58 -31.49
CA GLU A 554 -28.91 7.33 -32.05
C GLU A 554 -28.84 8.76 -31.46
N PRO A 555 -27.64 9.31 -31.19
CA PRO A 555 -26.31 8.76 -31.46
C PRO A 555 -25.72 7.92 -30.30
N TRP A 556 -26.53 7.60 -29.27
CA TRP A 556 -26.03 6.97 -28.03
C TRP A 556 -26.10 5.45 -28.04
N ASN A 557 -26.61 4.87 -29.13
CA ASN A 557 -26.59 3.44 -29.34
C ASN A 557 -25.13 2.97 -29.51
N ASP A 558 -24.73 1.97 -28.73
CA ASP A 558 -23.36 1.47 -28.60
C ASP A 558 -22.36 2.40 -27.90
N ALA A 559 -22.83 3.38 -27.12
CA ALA A 559 -21.93 4.25 -26.36
C ALA A 559 -21.26 3.49 -25.19
N PRO A 560 -19.97 3.72 -24.89
CA PRO A 560 -19.31 3.11 -23.74
C PRO A 560 -19.87 3.69 -22.44
N VAL A 561 -20.23 2.82 -21.50
CA VAL A 561 -20.79 3.19 -20.18
C VAL A 561 -19.99 2.57 -19.03
N SER A 562 -18.75 2.20 -19.31
CA SER A 562 -17.80 1.65 -18.35
C SER A 562 -16.66 2.62 -18.09
N LYS A 563 -15.64 2.17 -17.36
CA LYS A 563 -14.38 2.87 -17.16
C LYS A 563 -13.69 3.34 -18.45
N GLU A 564 -14.04 2.76 -19.60
CA GLU A 564 -13.61 3.25 -20.91
C GLU A 564 -14.02 4.71 -21.17
N LEU A 565 -15.19 5.14 -20.70
CA LEU A 565 -15.66 6.50 -20.84
C LEU A 565 -14.74 7.51 -20.13
N LEU A 566 -14.24 7.13 -18.94
CA LEU A 566 -13.21 7.88 -18.21
C LEU A 566 -11.90 7.91 -18.99
N ARG A 567 -11.45 6.77 -19.55
CA ARG A 567 -10.23 6.74 -20.38
C ARG A 567 -10.32 7.69 -21.58
N GLN A 568 -11.46 7.69 -22.27
CA GLN A 568 -11.69 8.54 -23.44
C GLN A 568 -11.65 10.02 -23.06
N HIS A 569 -12.23 10.41 -21.92
CA HIS A 569 -12.13 11.77 -21.42
C HIS A 569 -10.68 12.24 -21.28
N TYR A 570 -9.83 11.46 -20.61
CA TYR A 570 -8.42 11.84 -20.45
C TYR A 570 -7.64 11.81 -21.77
N VAL A 571 -7.97 10.91 -22.70
CA VAL A 571 -7.39 10.93 -24.05
C VAL A 571 -7.71 12.24 -24.78
N GLN A 572 -8.93 12.78 -24.59
CA GLN A 572 -9.38 14.00 -25.27
C GLN A 572 -8.90 15.28 -24.57
N HIS A 573 -8.93 15.32 -23.24
CA HIS A 573 -8.73 16.54 -22.46
C HIS A 573 -7.36 16.64 -21.78
N ASP A 574 -6.63 15.53 -21.64
CA ASP A 574 -5.25 15.52 -21.15
C ASP A 574 -4.34 14.59 -21.99
N PRO A 575 -4.27 14.81 -23.32
CA PRO A 575 -3.55 13.92 -24.24
C PRO A 575 -2.05 13.86 -23.93
N LEU A 576 -1.48 14.93 -23.39
CA LEU A 576 -0.06 15.03 -23.08
C LEU A 576 0.31 14.14 -21.88
N TRP A 577 -0.51 14.13 -20.82
CA TRP A 577 -0.32 13.18 -19.73
C TRP A 577 -0.48 11.74 -20.20
N VAL A 578 -1.52 11.45 -21.01
CA VAL A 578 -1.73 10.10 -21.55
C VAL A 578 -0.55 9.63 -22.41
N GLU A 579 0.06 10.53 -23.20
CA GLU A 579 1.25 10.22 -23.98
C GLU A 579 2.47 9.96 -23.09
N GLU A 580 2.66 10.75 -22.02
CA GLU A 580 3.74 10.52 -21.04
C GLU A 580 3.59 9.16 -20.34
N VAL A 581 2.36 8.79 -19.93
CA VAL A 581 2.07 7.47 -19.37
C VAL A 581 2.43 6.36 -20.35
N LYS A 582 2.01 6.47 -21.61
CA LYS A 582 2.36 5.49 -22.66
C LYS A 582 3.86 5.40 -22.87
N ARG A 583 4.56 6.54 -22.93
CA ARG A 583 6.01 6.61 -23.12
C ARG A 583 6.75 5.98 -21.94
N ALA A 584 6.35 6.29 -20.71
CA ALA A 584 6.95 5.75 -19.49
C ALA A 584 6.79 4.23 -19.43
N LYS A 585 5.59 3.72 -19.73
CA LYS A 585 5.34 2.27 -19.80
C LYS A 585 6.12 1.57 -20.92
N ASN A 586 6.19 2.16 -22.11
CA ASN A 586 6.95 1.59 -23.23
C ASN A 586 8.46 1.56 -22.94
N ALA A 587 9.01 2.66 -22.40
CA ALA A 587 10.41 2.73 -21.99
C ALA A 587 10.75 1.68 -20.92
N TRP A 588 9.80 1.39 -20.02
CA TRP A 588 9.93 0.35 -19.00
C TRP A 588 9.85 -1.07 -19.60
N GLY A 589 8.86 -1.35 -20.46
CA GLY A 589 8.67 -2.68 -21.06
C GLY A 589 9.87 -3.17 -21.88
N ASN A 590 10.61 -2.23 -22.48
CA ASN A 590 11.80 -2.48 -23.30
C ASN A 590 13.10 -2.68 -22.50
N ARG A 591 13.07 -2.62 -21.16
CA ARG A 591 14.24 -2.83 -20.29
C ARG A 591 14.01 -3.96 -19.29
N PRO A 592 14.30 -5.22 -19.67
CA PRO A 592 14.09 -6.39 -18.82
C PRO A 592 14.68 -6.24 -17.41
N GLU A 593 15.85 -5.64 -17.28
CA GLU A 593 16.56 -5.39 -16.03
C GLU A 593 15.86 -4.41 -15.06
N GLU A 594 14.96 -3.55 -15.56
CA GLU A 594 14.23 -2.54 -14.78
C GLU A 594 12.79 -2.99 -14.42
N ARG A 595 12.35 -4.19 -14.85
CA ARG A 595 10.97 -4.70 -14.72
C ARG A 595 10.47 -4.90 -13.29
N HIS A 596 11.32 -4.80 -12.27
CA HIS A 596 10.92 -4.92 -10.86
C HIS A 596 10.50 -3.61 -10.21
N ARG A 597 10.70 -2.47 -10.89
CA ARG A 597 10.53 -1.14 -10.30
C ARG A 597 9.19 -0.51 -10.69
N ALA A 598 8.10 -1.21 -10.40
CA ALA A 598 6.73 -0.82 -10.77
C ALA A 598 6.37 0.63 -10.36
N LEU A 599 6.88 1.11 -9.23
CA LEU A 599 6.59 2.43 -8.69
C LEU A 599 7.45 3.54 -9.32
N GLU A 600 8.47 3.22 -10.12
CA GLU A 600 9.34 4.23 -10.76
C GLU A 600 8.79 4.74 -12.10
N TRP A 601 7.93 4.00 -12.82
CA TRP A 601 7.48 4.49 -14.13
C TRP A 601 6.55 5.71 -14.00
N GLN A 602 5.75 5.78 -12.93
CA GLN A 602 4.92 6.95 -12.63
C GLN A 602 5.79 8.16 -12.31
N GLN A 603 6.90 7.97 -11.58
CA GLN A 603 7.89 9.02 -11.28
C GLN A 603 8.62 9.54 -12.54
N ARG A 604 8.56 8.79 -13.66
CA ARG A 604 9.08 9.23 -14.97
C ARG A 604 8.09 10.11 -15.73
N CYS A 605 6.81 10.15 -15.31
CA CYS A 605 5.85 11.12 -15.82
C CYS A 605 6.09 12.43 -15.08
N SER A 606 6.35 13.51 -15.81
CA SER A 606 6.54 14.84 -15.20
C SER A 606 5.20 15.49 -14.87
N ARG A 607 4.10 14.91 -15.36
CA ARG A 607 2.72 15.35 -15.11
C ARG A 607 1.95 14.33 -14.28
N ALA A 608 1.15 14.83 -13.34
CA ALA A 608 0.09 14.07 -12.69
C ALA A 608 -1.24 14.27 -13.45
N PRO A 609 -2.18 13.30 -13.40
CA PRO A 609 -3.49 13.47 -14.02
C PRO A 609 -4.24 14.65 -13.39
N ALA A 610 -4.89 15.45 -14.22
CA ALA A 610 -5.81 16.48 -13.74
C ALA A 610 -7.05 15.83 -13.08
N PRO A 611 -7.64 16.44 -12.04
CA PRO A 611 -8.92 16.01 -11.50
C PRO A 611 -10.04 16.25 -12.51
N LEU A 612 -11.07 15.40 -12.48
CA LEU A 612 -12.27 15.60 -13.28
C LEU A 612 -12.99 16.90 -12.89
N PRO A 613 -13.52 17.66 -13.86
CA PRO A 613 -14.45 18.75 -13.56
C PRO A 613 -15.62 18.27 -12.72
N SER A 614 -16.02 19.02 -11.68
CA SER A 614 -17.04 18.60 -10.70
C SER A 614 -18.34 18.09 -11.33
N ARG A 615 -18.79 18.73 -12.43
CA ARG A 615 -19.96 18.30 -13.21
C ARG A 615 -19.77 16.91 -13.82
N LEU A 616 -18.64 16.68 -14.50
CA LEU A 616 -18.34 15.39 -15.15
C LEU A 616 -18.13 14.29 -14.13
N ARG A 617 -17.45 14.59 -13.01
CA ARG A 617 -17.32 13.64 -11.89
C ARG A 617 -18.67 13.14 -11.38
N ALA A 618 -19.63 14.05 -11.18
CA ALA A 618 -20.99 13.71 -10.77
C ALA A 618 -21.72 12.86 -11.83
N LEU A 619 -21.60 13.25 -13.11
CA LEU A 619 -22.21 12.50 -14.22
C LEU A 619 -21.63 11.09 -14.36
N TYR A 620 -20.31 10.91 -14.23
CA TYR A 620 -19.71 9.58 -14.30
C TYR A 620 -20.07 8.68 -13.12
N ALA A 621 -20.13 9.22 -11.91
CA ALA A 621 -20.64 8.47 -10.76
C ALA A 621 -22.10 8.03 -11.00
N GLU A 622 -22.92 8.91 -11.56
CA GLU A 622 -24.31 8.59 -11.91
C GLU A 622 -24.43 7.55 -13.03
N VAL A 623 -23.50 7.53 -14.01
CA VAL A 623 -23.43 6.47 -15.03
C VAL A 623 -23.17 5.11 -14.39
N TYR A 624 -22.25 5.01 -13.43
CA TYR A 624 -22.02 3.75 -12.71
C TYR A 624 -23.30 3.26 -12.01
N ARG A 625 -24.02 4.15 -11.33
CA ARG A 625 -25.29 3.87 -10.67
C ARG A 625 -26.38 3.44 -11.67
N ALA A 626 -26.49 4.14 -12.81
CA ALA A 626 -27.45 3.82 -13.86
C ALA A 626 -27.16 2.47 -14.54
N VAL A 627 -25.89 2.15 -14.79
CA VAL A 627 -25.47 0.83 -15.30
C VAL A 627 -25.82 -0.26 -14.29
N ALA A 628 -25.53 -0.07 -13.01
CA ALA A 628 -25.87 -1.04 -11.98
C ALA A 628 -27.38 -1.27 -11.91
N ASN A 629 -28.18 -0.20 -11.90
CA ASN A 629 -29.63 -0.30 -11.87
C ASN A 629 -30.18 -1.09 -13.05
N ARG A 630 -29.68 -0.79 -14.25
CA ARG A 630 -30.13 -1.45 -15.49
C ARG A 630 -29.67 -2.89 -15.55
N TYR A 631 -28.39 -3.17 -15.30
CA TYR A 631 -27.83 -4.52 -15.33
C TYR A 631 -28.49 -5.46 -14.31
N LEU A 632 -28.83 -4.94 -13.13
CA LEU A 632 -29.49 -5.69 -12.06
C LEU A 632 -31.03 -5.70 -12.20
N ASP A 633 -31.57 -5.06 -13.25
CA ASP A 633 -33.01 -4.87 -13.50
C ASP A 633 -33.77 -4.33 -12.29
N ARG A 634 -33.19 -3.33 -11.63
CA ARG A 634 -33.72 -2.80 -10.37
C ARG A 634 -33.18 -1.42 -10.02
N GLN A 635 -34.01 -0.57 -9.43
CA GLN A 635 -33.57 0.72 -8.91
C GLN A 635 -32.93 0.55 -7.53
N TRP A 636 -31.61 0.38 -7.51
CA TRP A 636 -30.77 0.39 -6.30
C TRP A 636 -30.33 1.79 -5.89
N PHE A 637 -30.09 2.63 -6.90
CA PHE A 637 -29.50 3.95 -6.75
C PHE A 637 -30.38 5.02 -7.38
N SER A 638 -30.28 6.25 -6.89
CA SER A 638 -30.83 7.40 -7.59
C SER A 638 -29.94 7.75 -8.79
N ALA A 639 -30.47 7.58 -10.00
CA ALA A 639 -29.78 7.91 -11.24
C ALA A 639 -30.78 8.18 -12.36
N ARG A 640 -30.45 9.14 -13.23
CA ARG A 640 -31.10 9.35 -14.52
C ARG A 640 -30.90 8.16 -15.46
N SER A 641 -31.64 8.17 -16.57
CA SER A 641 -31.43 7.19 -17.62
C SER A 641 -30.05 7.35 -18.27
N LEU A 642 -29.50 6.25 -18.81
CA LEU A 642 -28.22 6.29 -19.51
C LEU A 642 -28.26 7.25 -20.72
N THR A 643 -29.39 7.37 -21.41
CA THR A 643 -29.57 8.31 -22.52
C THR A 643 -29.41 9.76 -22.07
N GLU A 644 -30.07 10.16 -20.98
CA GLU A 644 -29.96 11.53 -20.43
C GLU A 644 -28.53 11.81 -19.96
N LEU A 645 -27.87 10.84 -19.32
CA LEU A 645 -26.51 10.98 -18.83
C LEU A 645 -25.50 11.14 -19.97
N LEU A 646 -25.59 10.30 -21.00
CA LEU A 646 -24.72 10.40 -22.17
C LEU A 646 -24.93 11.71 -22.92
N ALA A 647 -26.19 12.17 -23.07
CA ALA A 647 -26.49 13.47 -23.64
C ALA A 647 -25.89 14.63 -22.81
N ALA A 648 -25.97 14.55 -21.48
CA ALA A 648 -25.41 15.55 -20.57
C ALA A 648 -23.86 15.60 -20.62
N ILE A 649 -23.21 14.43 -20.71
CA ILE A 649 -21.76 14.31 -20.86
C ILE A 649 -21.33 14.87 -22.23
N GLY A 650 -22.07 14.55 -23.29
CA GLY A 650 -21.84 15.07 -24.64
C GLY A 650 -22.15 16.57 -24.83
N GLY A 651 -22.66 17.26 -23.80
CA GLY A 651 -22.97 18.70 -23.85
C GLY A 651 -24.26 19.04 -24.60
N THR A 652 -25.19 18.09 -24.71
CA THR A 652 -26.43 18.17 -25.50
C THR A 652 -27.69 18.11 -24.64
N GLU A 653 -27.66 18.62 -23.40
CA GLU A 653 -28.89 18.74 -22.60
C GLU A 653 -29.88 19.67 -23.32
N PRO A 654 -31.16 19.26 -23.48
CA PRO A 654 -32.21 20.21 -23.81
C PRO A 654 -32.20 21.29 -22.72
N SER A 655 -32.18 22.56 -23.11
CA SER A 655 -32.23 23.64 -22.15
C SER A 655 -33.55 23.58 -21.38
N ASN A 656 -33.49 23.16 -20.11
CA ASN A 656 -34.57 23.43 -19.16
C ASN A 656 -34.57 24.94 -18.88
N LYS A 657 -35.24 25.69 -19.76
CA LYS A 657 -35.76 27.02 -19.42
C LYS A 657 -36.92 26.82 -18.45
N GLU A 658 -36.68 26.65 -17.15
CA GLU A 658 -37.74 26.80 -16.15
C GLU A 658 -37.30 26.99 -14.67
N GLU A 659 -36.04 27.29 -14.37
CA GLU A 659 -35.60 27.62 -12.99
C GLU A 659 -35.06 29.07 -12.85
N GLU A 660 -35.70 30.03 -13.52
CA GLU A 660 -35.62 31.45 -13.17
C GLU A 660 -37.01 31.98 -12.75
N SER A 661 -37.59 31.36 -11.72
CA SER A 661 -38.52 32.06 -10.81
C SER A 661 -38.78 31.19 -9.59
N LEU A 662 -38.09 31.48 -8.48
CA LEU A 662 -38.63 31.47 -7.11
C LEU A 662 -37.66 32.16 -6.15
#